data_AF-A0A518CK31-F1
#
_entry.id   AF-A0A518CK31-F1
#
_cell.length_a   1.000
_cell.length_b   1.000
_cell.length_c   1.000
_cell.angle_alpha   90.00
_cell.angle_beta   90.00
_cell.angle_gamma   90.00
#
_symmetry.space_group_name_H-M   'P 1'
#
loop_
_entity.id
_entity.type
_entity.pdbx_description
1 polymer ?
#
loop_
_entity_poly.entity_id
_entity_poly.type
_entity_poly.pdbx_seq_one_letter_code
_entity_poly.pdbx_strand_id
1 'polypeptide(L)'
;MFTCAVHGEEVRDGFDGPEKRWQARTNKKTQVDILEHSHSNYILTKGKASERFEVMNRTQFPERVDFYLDLPPARVIPDLKVSVWFRSNRQTAGAWLRITLPNQPDPRDKTKPLQFYLAGDAYRKRANEWEMLTCQTDQKRMNTRLQQLRSEINYPQIDIRGMYVDQLTLSCSIPNGPSEFFFDELHMDPVVTAAVSGEPGMIQQTAATTVTAEPETWNLPFEFRLDRLSVQGQPFFPIMIPSHNESAASIGLTGVNTVWVQDYRNYQYLQELRRENLWATATPPYVPPPDSTQSQGFQASPAPFDKETMRILFWTLGARVPAAEYPMLIDWKQQIHRADQKASRPLFVDVLGDERKISRHFDMISSSRHTLHTSMPLDRWREFLIQKQKLSRPGTFSSTWIQTEPASRFLYSSRAKKYSLVVEPEQIRLQAFCALQAGCDALGYWTTTPLASDFPGAYERRLAITDLNLELSLIEPWIARGDIQPRVIPFELESSQVESSRSRFSGPSRVVTAEEIRKNKQPNETIIEGRVIKSEEYGSLMLAVCYNQYSQYVPGSLTAKNVSVIIPSVPETASAWEITPTGLKSLDRQFVAGGARVTLDRIDQTAMIVLTSNRAQISKLEDKIAEVAQKSAQTYYDLASAKLARVRATIEELQQQGVSDEQRVPSMSRAPSMLSQAGSLLVQSEQSLQRLQFHDSRQQSEAALRMIRSVQFQVWHETVFPRLTTPVSSPYTIAFSSLPSHWEMIEHLGRSNFDTNENLLPLGNFETEQTTELTQAGWENFQENVHGIRSGALLTDKANEGKYALRLAAVPAVVNKDDVLPAYLDQAPIRFNSPRIPVQEGQLLYISGYLRIARPIQRSDDGFMIYDNLGGQVRTLRWFDEQDWTRFSFLRVADSDTDFQISMELTGMGEVHVDDLQVIPINPQKPTLGLEQVDESTEIPGQNPLARPFRYLNELPKKLNPFRKREDEVE
;
A
#
# COMPACT_ATOMS: atom_id res chain seq x y z
N MET A 1 -19.12 -21.86 13.87
CA MET A 1 -19.74 -20.68 13.31
C MET A 1 -19.33 -20.25 11.85
N PHE A 2 -19.73 -20.89 10.72
CA PHE A 2 -20.64 -20.29 9.71
C PHE A 2 -21.38 -19.13 10.35
N THR A 3 -20.75 -17.99 10.29
CA THR A 3 -21.46 -16.80 9.87
C THR A 3 -21.85 -17.02 8.41
N CYS A 4 -22.89 -17.84 8.24
CA CYS A 4 -23.81 -17.74 7.13
C CYS A 4 -24.16 -16.25 7.11
N ALA A 5 -23.71 -15.52 6.09
CA ALA A 5 -24.21 -14.19 5.84
C ALA A 5 -25.72 -14.37 5.65
N VAL A 6 -26.49 -14.13 6.70
CA VAL A 6 -27.93 -14.15 6.60
C VAL A 6 -28.24 -13.03 5.63
N HIS A 7 -28.62 -13.37 4.41
CA HIS A 7 -29.21 -12.42 3.49
C HIS A 7 -30.37 -11.79 4.25
N GLY A 8 -30.21 -10.52 4.62
CA GLY A 8 -31.31 -9.78 5.19
C GLY A 8 -32.35 -9.61 4.10
N GLU A 9 -33.54 -10.16 4.31
CA GLU A 9 -34.67 -9.83 3.45
C GLU A 9 -34.99 -8.33 3.63
N GLU A 10 -35.52 -7.70 2.59
CA GLU A 10 -36.06 -6.36 2.70
C GLU A 10 -37.57 -6.49 2.92
N VAL A 11 -38.07 -5.95 4.03
CA VAL A 11 -39.52 -5.87 4.28
C VAL A 11 -39.98 -4.47 3.93
N ARG A 12 -40.86 -4.39 2.92
CA ARG A 12 -41.53 -3.15 2.52
C ARG A 12 -43.02 -3.27 2.71
N ASP A 13 -43.64 -2.21 3.23
CA ASP A 13 -45.09 -2.07 3.29
C ASP A 13 -45.50 -0.65 2.92
N GLY A 14 -46.25 -0.51 1.84
CA GLY A 14 -46.80 0.77 1.38
C GLY A 14 -48.16 1.11 1.99
N PHE A 15 -48.75 0.25 2.83
CA PHE A 15 -50.08 0.43 3.44
C PHE A 15 -51.25 0.59 2.45
N ASP A 16 -51.07 0.09 1.22
CA ASP A 16 -52.07 0.11 0.13
C ASP A 16 -53.18 -0.94 0.27
N GLY A 17 -53.04 -1.86 1.22
CA GLY A 17 -53.99 -2.94 1.47
C GLY A 17 -55.29 -2.45 2.13
N PRO A 18 -56.38 -3.24 2.08
CA PRO A 18 -57.63 -2.90 2.76
C PRO A 18 -57.53 -3.02 4.29
N GLU A 19 -56.51 -3.70 4.79
CA GLU A 19 -56.27 -3.91 6.22
C GLU A 19 -55.55 -2.70 6.83
N LYS A 20 -55.94 -2.32 8.05
CA LYS A 20 -55.27 -1.27 8.83
C LYS A 20 -54.33 -1.92 9.82
N ARG A 21 -53.05 -1.61 9.76
CA ARG A 21 -52.01 -2.27 10.54
C ARG A 21 -51.57 -1.46 11.74
N TRP A 22 -51.63 -0.14 11.68
CA TRP A 22 -51.28 0.71 12.82
C TRP A 22 -52.33 0.63 13.92
N GLN A 23 -51.85 0.64 15.16
CA GLN A 23 -52.69 0.63 16.35
C GLN A 23 -52.30 1.81 17.23
N ALA A 24 -53.26 2.35 17.98
CA ALA A 24 -53.02 3.46 18.88
C ALA A 24 -53.20 3.01 20.33
N ARG A 25 -52.25 3.40 21.19
CA ARG A 25 -52.28 3.18 22.63
C ARG A 25 -52.37 4.53 23.34
N THR A 26 -53.42 4.71 24.10
CA THR A 26 -53.59 5.83 25.03
C THR A 26 -53.40 5.32 26.46
N ASN A 27 -52.93 6.18 27.36
CA ASN A 27 -52.84 5.83 28.78
C ASN A 27 -54.24 5.92 29.40
N LYS A 28 -54.63 4.96 30.27
CA LYS A 28 -55.98 4.84 30.87
C LYS A 28 -56.46 6.08 31.64
N LYS A 29 -55.58 7.05 31.91
CA LYS A 29 -55.90 8.34 32.56
C LYS A 29 -56.07 9.52 31.59
N THR A 30 -55.80 9.34 30.30
CA THR A 30 -55.82 10.40 29.28
C THR A 30 -57.23 10.60 28.74
N GLN A 31 -57.68 11.86 28.58
CA GLN A 31 -58.97 12.20 27.94
C GLN A 31 -58.77 12.52 26.45
N VAL A 32 -58.09 11.60 25.75
CA VAL A 32 -57.81 11.72 24.32
C VAL A 32 -58.72 10.76 23.56
N ASP A 33 -59.56 11.31 22.68
CA ASP A 33 -60.48 10.55 21.84
C ASP A 33 -59.83 10.30 20.47
N ILE A 34 -59.73 9.02 20.05
CA ILE A 34 -59.41 8.70 18.66
C ILE A 34 -60.73 8.79 17.88
N LEU A 35 -60.89 9.86 17.10
CA LEU A 35 -62.11 10.15 16.35
C LEU A 35 -62.24 9.25 15.12
N GLU A 36 -61.13 9.00 14.44
CA GLU A 36 -61.12 8.22 13.20
C GLU A 36 -59.80 7.45 13.03
N HIS A 37 -59.90 6.24 12.51
CA HIS A 37 -58.78 5.47 11.94
C HIS A 37 -59.24 4.97 10.56
N SER A 38 -58.66 5.50 9.48
CA SER A 38 -59.07 5.24 8.09
C SER A 38 -57.89 5.25 7.13
N HIS A 39 -58.10 4.76 5.91
CA HIS A 39 -57.14 4.92 4.81
C HIS A 39 -57.40 6.24 4.09
N SER A 40 -56.34 7.02 3.84
CA SER A 40 -56.40 8.25 3.06
C SER A 40 -55.86 8.01 1.65
N ASN A 41 -56.68 8.31 0.63
CA ASN A 41 -56.29 8.24 -0.78
C ASN A 41 -55.90 9.60 -1.39
N TYR A 42 -55.85 10.66 -0.57
CA TYR A 42 -55.56 12.04 -1.02
C TYR A 42 -54.27 12.60 -0.40
N ILE A 43 -53.80 12.04 0.71
CA ILE A 43 -52.51 12.37 1.33
C ILE A 43 -51.69 11.09 1.35
N LEU A 44 -50.72 10.99 0.43
CA LEU A 44 -49.85 9.82 0.26
C LEU A 44 -48.46 10.28 -0.17
N THR A 45 -47.46 9.44 0.09
CA THR A 45 -46.07 9.60 -0.35
C THR A 45 -45.88 8.85 -1.66
N LYS A 46 -46.35 7.60 -1.71
CA LYS A 46 -46.30 6.70 -2.88
C LYS A 46 -47.45 5.70 -2.77
N GLY A 47 -47.81 5.01 -3.85
CA GLY A 47 -48.89 4.01 -3.82
C GLY A 47 -50.30 4.60 -4.01
N LYS A 48 -51.30 3.91 -3.44
CA LYS A 48 -52.75 4.16 -3.56
C LYS A 48 -53.38 4.70 -2.27
N ALA A 49 -52.84 4.41 -1.09
CA ALA A 49 -53.38 4.88 0.18
C ALA A 49 -52.31 4.98 1.28
N SER A 50 -52.50 5.88 2.24
CA SER A 50 -51.77 5.92 3.52
C SER A 50 -52.72 5.64 4.69
N GLU A 51 -52.21 5.17 5.83
CA GLU A 51 -53.02 5.01 7.04
C GLU A 51 -53.11 6.34 7.82
N ARG A 52 -54.32 6.74 8.24
CA ARG A 52 -54.62 8.01 8.90
C ARG A 52 -55.28 7.81 10.26
N PHE A 53 -54.84 8.57 11.25
CA PHE A 53 -55.54 8.77 12.52
C PHE A 53 -55.95 10.23 12.71
N GLU A 54 -57.20 10.43 13.15
CA GLU A 54 -57.69 11.71 13.66
C GLU A 54 -57.94 11.60 15.17
N VAL A 55 -57.28 12.47 15.93
CA VAL A 55 -57.25 12.41 17.39
C VAL A 55 -57.61 13.76 17.98
N MET A 56 -58.46 13.76 19.01
CA MET A 56 -58.89 14.95 19.73
C MET A 56 -58.42 14.89 21.18
N ASN A 57 -57.58 15.84 21.57
CA ASN A 57 -57.27 16.07 22.98
C ASN A 57 -58.16 17.21 23.51
N ARG A 58 -59.04 16.87 24.47
CA ARG A 58 -59.94 17.85 25.12
C ARG A 58 -59.39 18.44 26.41
N THR A 59 -58.18 18.04 26.82
CA THR A 59 -57.54 18.53 28.05
C THR A 59 -56.75 19.81 27.80
N GLN A 60 -56.50 20.58 28.87
CA GLN A 60 -55.69 21.80 28.78
C GLN A 60 -54.19 21.53 28.57
N PHE A 61 -53.72 20.31 28.80
CA PHE A 61 -52.30 19.95 28.73
C PHE A 61 -52.03 18.99 27.56
N PRO A 62 -50.82 18.99 26.98
CA PRO A 62 -50.46 18.01 25.97
C PRO A 62 -50.47 16.59 26.54
N GLU A 63 -51.16 15.68 25.85
CA GLU A 63 -51.29 14.27 26.25
C GLU A 63 -50.50 13.38 25.29
N ARG A 64 -49.96 12.27 25.80
CA ARG A 64 -49.15 11.35 24.98
C ARG A 64 -50.02 10.24 24.38
N VAL A 65 -49.88 10.02 23.07
CA VAL A 65 -50.43 8.88 22.35
C VAL A 65 -49.31 8.15 21.63
N ASP A 66 -49.27 6.83 21.79
CA ASP A 66 -48.28 5.97 21.14
C ASP A 66 -48.95 5.19 20.00
N PHE A 67 -48.58 5.48 18.77
CA PHE A 67 -48.97 4.68 17.60
C PHE A 67 -47.94 3.56 17.41
N TYR A 68 -48.37 2.33 17.24
CA TYR A 68 -47.45 1.20 17.08
C TYR A 68 -47.86 0.29 15.94
N LEU A 69 -46.84 -0.32 15.34
CA LEU A 69 -46.95 -1.26 14.24
C LEU A 69 -46.16 -2.52 14.60
N ASP A 70 -46.83 -3.67 14.60
CA ASP A 70 -46.17 -4.95 14.81
C ASP A 70 -45.37 -5.31 13.54
N LEU A 71 -44.08 -5.54 13.75
CA LEU A 71 -43.11 -5.89 12.72
C LEU A 71 -42.91 -7.41 12.72
N PRO A 72 -42.54 -8.01 11.58
CA PRO A 72 -42.03 -9.38 11.59
C PRO A 72 -40.83 -9.47 12.55
N PRO A 73 -40.78 -10.47 13.46
CA PRO A 73 -39.69 -10.62 14.41
C PRO A 73 -38.33 -10.68 13.71
N ALA A 74 -37.51 -9.65 13.88
CA ALA A 74 -36.21 -9.52 13.24
C ALA A 74 -35.10 -9.50 14.29
N ARG A 75 -34.09 -10.36 14.15
CA ARG A 75 -32.94 -10.39 15.03
C ARG A 75 -32.25 -9.02 15.06
N VAL A 76 -31.91 -8.54 16.26
CA VAL A 76 -31.11 -7.32 16.40
C VAL A 76 -29.71 -7.59 15.82
N ILE A 77 -29.40 -6.98 14.69
CA ILE A 77 -28.08 -6.99 14.06
C ILE A 77 -27.52 -5.56 13.98
N PRO A 78 -26.19 -5.39 13.95
CA PRO A 78 -25.62 -4.11 13.56
C PRO A 78 -26.19 -3.70 12.21
N ASP A 79 -26.67 -2.46 12.12
CA ASP A 79 -27.23 -1.85 10.91
C ASP A 79 -28.66 -2.24 10.51
N LEU A 80 -29.41 -3.00 11.32
CA LEU A 80 -30.86 -3.11 11.12
C LEU A 80 -31.49 -1.72 11.25
N LYS A 81 -32.12 -1.30 10.16
CA LYS A 81 -32.79 -0.03 10.00
C LYS A 81 -34.27 -0.26 9.77
N VAL A 82 -35.09 0.50 10.47
CA VAL A 82 -36.55 0.55 10.27
C VAL A 82 -36.90 2.00 10.02
N SER A 83 -37.47 2.30 8.86
CA SER A 83 -37.86 3.65 8.47
C SER A 83 -39.30 3.68 8.00
N VAL A 84 -40.00 4.76 8.32
CA VAL A 84 -41.38 4.98 7.90
C VAL A 84 -41.58 6.46 7.54
N TRP A 85 -42.37 6.73 6.51
CA TRP A 85 -42.81 8.09 6.22
C TRP A 85 -43.93 8.48 7.17
N PHE A 86 -43.75 9.63 7.80
CA PHE A 86 -44.69 10.18 8.77
C PHE A 86 -45.01 11.63 8.45
N ARG A 87 -46.27 12.00 8.60
CA ARG A 87 -46.76 13.37 8.45
C ARG A 87 -47.78 13.67 9.52
N SER A 88 -47.65 14.85 10.14
CA SER A 88 -48.62 15.32 11.11
C SER A 88 -48.80 16.83 11.01
N ASN A 89 -49.99 17.32 11.39
CA ASN A 89 -50.22 18.74 11.61
C ASN A 89 -49.59 19.26 12.92
N ARG A 90 -48.89 18.41 13.70
CA ARG A 90 -48.14 18.75 14.93
C ARG A 90 -46.64 18.39 14.79
N GLN A 91 -45.76 19.07 15.53
CA GLN A 91 -44.29 18.91 15.44
C GLN A 91 -43.67 18.09 16.58
N THR A 92 -44.42 17.18 17.20
CA THR A 92 -44.05 16.56 18.49
C THR A 92 -44.16 15.04 18.45
N ALA A 93 -43.42 14.40 17.53
CA ALA A 93 -43.34 12.94 17.42
C ALA A 93 -41.89 12.42 17.49
N GLY A 94 -41.70 11.28 18.14
CA GLY A 94 -40.42 10.56 18.19
C GLY A 94 -40.60 9.08 17.88
N ALA A 95 -39.68 8.52 17.08
CA ALA A 95 -39.69 7.11 16.71
C ALA A 95 -38.91 6.26 17.71
N TRP A 96 -39.43 5.07 17.99
CA TRP A 96 -38.88 4.12 18.94
C TRP A 96 -39.02 2.70 18.41
N LEU A 97 -37.99 1.88 18.61
CA LEU A 97 -37.99 0.48 18.22
C LEU A 97 -38.05 -0.40 19.46
N ARG A 98 -39.04 -1.29 19.56
CA ARG A 98 -39.16 -2.22 20.69
C ARG A 98 -38.24 -3.41 20.48
N ILE A 99 -37.45 -3.71 21.49
CA ILE A 99 -36.54 -4.85 21.55
C ILE A 99 -37.02 -5.79 22.66
N THR A 100 -37.21 -7.05 22.31
CA THR A 100 -37.66 -8.11 23.21
C THR A 100 -36.50 -9.07 23.49
N LEU A 101 -36.26 -9.40 24.77
CA LEU A 101 -35.28 -10.41 25.19
C LEU A 101 -36.03 -11.69 25.59
N PRO A 102 -36.12 -12.71 24.70
CA PRO A 102 -36.98 -13.87 24.94
C PRO A 102 -36.54 -14.71 26.14
N ASN A 103 -35.23 -14.74 26.44
CA ASN A 103 -34.65 -15.56 27.50
C ASN A 103 -34.56 -14.85 28.86
N GLN A 104 -34.96 -13.57 28.94
CA GLN A 104 -34.85 -12.77 30.15
C GLN A 104 -36.24 -12.43 30.66
N PRO A 105 -36.70 -12.99 31.80
CA PRO A 105 -37.97 -12.57 32.40
C PRO A 105 -37.86 -11.13 32.91
N ASP A 106 -38.93 -10.35 32.76
CA ASP A 106 -39.00 -8.98 33.30
C ASP A 106 -39.05 -9.03 34.84
N PRO A 107 -38.13 -8.36 35.56
CA PRO A 107 -38.14 -8.32 37.02
C PRO A 107 -39.45 -7.76 37.62
N ARG A 108 -40.20 -6.96 36.85
CA ARG A 108 -41.48 -6.34 37.25
C ARG A 108 -42.68 -7.25 37.03
N ASP A 109 -42.60 -8.14 36.05
CA ASP A 109 -43.63 -9.13 35.70
C ASP A 109 -42.94 -10.38 35.15
N LYS A 110 -42.68 -11.34 36.04
CA LYS A 110 -41.92 -12.56 35.70
C LYS A 110 -42.59 -13.46 34.66
N THR A 111 -43.85 -13.17 34.28
CA THR A 111 -44.59 -13.92 33.26
C THR A 111 -44.31 -13.45 31.83
N LYS A 112 -43.57 -12.35 31.66
CA LYS A 112 -43.29 -11.73 30.36
C LYS A 112 -41.79 -11.58 30.12
N PRO A 113 -41.34 -11.64 28.85
CA PRO A 113 -39.96 -11.31 28.50
C PRO A 113 -39.69 -9.82 28.76
N LEU A 114 -38.46 -9.51 29.13
CA LEU A 114 -38.00 -8.14 29.32
C LEU A 114 -38.02 -7.40 27.99
N GLN A 115 -38.63 -6.22 27.98
CA GLN A 115 -38.74 -5.37 26.79
C GLN A 115 -38.19 -3.98 27.08
N PHE A 116 -37.53 -3.39 26.10
CA PHE A 116 -37.09 -2.00 26.15
C PHE A 116 -37.19 -1.34 24.77
N TYR A 117 -37.15 0.00 24.75
CA TYR A 117 -37.25 0.78 23.51
C TYR A 117 -35.92 1.45 23.19
N LEU A 118 -35.56 1.45 21.91
CA LEU A 118 -34.42 2.16 21.34
C LEU A 118 -34.91 3.42 20.61
N ALA A 119 -34.32 4.57 20.92
CA ALA A 119 -34.70 5.85 20.30
C ALA A 119 -34.19 5.97 18.85
N GLY A 120 -35.08 6.41 17.96
CA GLY A 120 -34.77 6.80 16.58
C GLY A 120 -34.88 8.32 16.37
N ASP A 121 -35.19 8.70 15.14
CA ASP A 121 -35.39 10.09 14.74
C ASP A 121 -36.63 10.71 15.40
N ALA A 122 -36.63 12.04 15.46
CA ALA A 122 -37.78 12.84 15.86
C ALA A 122 -38.28 13.64 14.66
N TYR A 123 -39.60 13.81 14.56
CA TYR A 123 -40.24 14.63 13.54
C TYR A 123 -39.93 16.11 13.78
N ARG A 124 -39.13 16.71 12.91
CA ARG A 124 -38.56 18.06 13.07
C ARG A 124 -38.95 19.03 11.97
N LYS A 125 -39.53 18.55 10.86
CA LYS A 125 -40.02 19.42 9.78
C LYS A 125 -41.24 20.25 10.19
N ARG A 126 -41.62 21.21 9.33
CA ARG A 126 -42.82 22.03 9.53
C ARG A 126 -44.07 21.15 9.52
N ALA A 127 -45.09 21.56 10.26
CA ALA A 127 -46.37 20.85 10.31
C ALA A 127 -46.91 20.64 8.88
N ASN A 128 -47.48 19.46 8.63
CA ASN A 128 -48.03 19.00 7.36
C ASN A 128 -47.02 18.62 6.26
N GLU A 129 -45.74 18.42 6.58
CA GLU A 129 -44.74 17.90 5.64
C GLU A 129 -44.43 16.42 5.89
N TRP A 130 -44.19 15.66 4.83
CA TRP A 130 -43.70 14.28 4.96
C TRP A 130 -42.22 14.27 5.39
N GLU A 131 -41.92 13.47 6.41
CA GLU A 131 -40.57 13.22 6.90
C GLU A 131 -40.39 11.73 7.14
N MET A 132 -39.26 11.18 6.70
CA MET A 132 -38.91 9.79 6.93
C MET A 132 -38.25 9.67 8.31
N LEU A 133 -38.89 8.96 9.24
CA LEU A 133 -38.37 8.73 10.58
C LEU A 133 -37.64 7.38 10.61
N THR A 134 -36.38 7.38 11.02
CA THR A 134 -35.55 6.18 11.06
C THR A 134 -35.20 5.75 12.49
N CYS A 135 -35.33 4.46 12.77
CA CYS A 135 -34.73 3.77 13.91
C CYS A 135 -33.62 2.84 13.40
N GLN A 136 -32.40 2.93 13.96
CA GLN A 136 -31.29 2.05 13.62
C GLN A 136 -30.71 1.39 14.87
N THR A 137 -30.41 0.11 14.79
CA THR A 137 -29.73 -0.64 15.86
C THR A 137 -28.21 -0.55 15.68
N ASP A 138 -27.61 0.57 16.10
CA ASP A 138 -26.15 0.70 16.17
C ASP A 138 -25.59 0.23 17.52
N GLN A 139 -24.36 -0.30 17.51
CA GLN A 139 -23.74 -0.89 18.68
C GLN A 139 -23.59 0.10 19.85
N LYS A 140 -23.35 1.38 19.56
CA LYS A 140 -23.11 2.41 20.58
C LYS A 140 -24.40 2.76 21.31
N ARG A 141 -25.50 3.02 20.59
CA ARG A 141 -26.82 3.27 21.18
C ARG A 141 -27.34 2.05 21.93
N MET A 142 -27.13 0.85 21.38
CA MET A 142 -27.53 -0.40 22.03
C MET A 142 -26.81 -0.60 23.37
N ASN A 143 -25.48 -0.47 23.40
CA ASN A 143 -24.70 -0.61 24.63
C ASN A 143 -25.08 0.44 25.68
N THR A 144 -25.30 1.69 25.24
CA THR A 144 -25.73 2.79 26.12
C THR A 144 -27.10 2.48 26.73
N ARG A 145 -28.06 2.02 25.92
CA ARG A 145 -29.40 1.69 26.41
C ARG A 145 -29.40 0.46 27.32
N LEU A 146 -28.60 -0.55 27.02
CA LEU A 146 -28.44 -1.73 27.89
C LEU A 146 -27.79 -1.37 29.23
N GLN A 147 -26.83 -0.45 29.26
CA GLN A 147 -26.27 0.06 30.52
C GLN A 147 -27.32 0.82 31.35
N GLN A 148 -28.10 1.69 30.71
CA GLN A 148 -29.23 2.36 31.37
C GLN A 148 -30.24 1.36 31.89
N LEU A 149 -30.60 0.36 31.08
CA LEU A 149 -31.55 -0.68 31.45
C LEU A 149 -31.07 -1.47 32.68
N ARG A 150 -29.78 -1.85 32.75
CA ARG A 150 -29.18 -2.50 33.93
C ARG A 150 -29.34 -1.67 35.20
N SER A 151 -29.19 -0.34 35.08
CA SER A 151 -29.42 0.59 36.18
C SER A 151 -30.90 0.74 36.55
N GLU A 152 -31.80 0.81 35.56
CA GLU A 152 -33.25 0.96 35.76
C GLU A 152 -33.87 -0.24 36.47
N ILE A 153 -33.45 -1.46 36.11
CA ILE A 153 -34.01 -2.71 36.66
C ILE A 153 -33.17 -3.29 37.82
N ASN A 154 -32.09 -2.59 38.21
CA ASN A 154 -31.14 -2.98 39.25
C ASN A 154 -30.67 -4.44 39.14
N TYR A 155 -30.27 -4.84 37.93
CA TYR A 155 -29.90 -6.23 37.62
C TYR A 155 -28.55 -6.26 36.88
N PRO A 156 -27.48 -6.83 37.46
CA PRO A 156 -26.12 -6.68 36.95
C PRO A 156 -25.84 -7.48 35.67
N GLN A 157 -26.62 -8.54 35.40
CA GLN A 157 -26.44 -9.44 34.25
C GLN A 157 -27.76 -9.65 33.53
N ILE A 158 -27.88 -9.14 32.30
CA ILE A 158 -29.07 -9.30 31.45
C ILE A 158 -28.72 -10.29 30.33
N ASP A 159 -29.52 -11.34 30.17
CA ASP A 159 -29.35 -12.28 29.07
C ASP A 159 -29.84 -11.68 27.75
N ILE A 160 -28.91 -11.16 26.97
CA ILE A 160 -29.16 -10.52 25.67
C ILE A 160 -29.28 -11.52 24.51
N ARG A 161 -29.15 -12.84 24.76
CA ARG A 161 -29.15 -13.85 23.68
C ARG A 161 -30.54 -13.95 23.05
N GLY A 162 -30.55 -13.96 21.71
CA GLY A 162 -31.79 -14.10 20.93
C GLY A 162 -32.65 -12.84 20.88
N MET A 163 -32.12 -11.66 21.24
CA MET A 163 -32.88 -10.42 21.14
C MET A 163 -33.34 -10.12 19.72
N TYR A 164 -34.59 -9.67 19.61
CA TYR A 164 -35.22 -9.33 18.35
C TYR A 164 -36.07 -8.06 18.48
N VAL A 165 -36.28 -7.43 17.34
CA VAL A 165 -37.19 -6.32 17.10
C VAL A 165 -38.52 -6.90 16.64
N ASP A 166 -39.61 -6.43 17.21
CA ASP A 166 -40.97 -6.89 16.85
C ASP A 166 -41.99 -5.76 16.73
N GLN A 167 -41.61 -4.51 17.01
CA GLN A 167 -42.55 -3.40 16.95
C GLN A 167 -41.84 -2.06 16.72
N LEU A 168 -42.41 -1.24 15.83
CA LEU A 168 -42.12 0.18 15.68
C LEU A 168 -43.17 0.98 16.46
N THR A 169 -42.75 2.01 17.19
CA THR A 169 -43.65 2.89 17.95
C THR A 169 -43.33 4.35 17.67
N LEU A 170 -44.32 5.12 17.24
CA LEU A 170 -44.26 6.57 17.09
C LEU A 170 -45.01 7.21 18.26
N SER A 171 -44.24 7.83 19.16
CA SER A 171 -44.78 8.48 20.35
C SER A 171 -45.02 9.95 20.06
N CYS A 172 -46.27 10.39 20.17
CA CYS A 172 -46.71 11.74 19.83
C CYS A 172 -47.25 12.45 21.08
N SER A 173 -46.82 13.69 21.30
CA SER A 173 -47.45 14.59 22.28
C SER A 173 -48.52 15.43 21.58
N ILE A 174 -49.77 15.23 21.94
CA ILE A 174 -50.95 15.83 21.33
C ILE A 174 -51.39 17.04 22.17
N PRO A 175 -51.20 18.29 21.70
CA PRO A 175 -51.69 19.48 22.38
C PRO A 175 -53.23 19.55 22.31
N ASN A 176 -53.84 20.48 23.05
CA ASN A 176 -55.30 20.71 23.01
C ASN A 176 -55.79 20.94 21.56
N GLY A 177 -56.87 20.24 21.18
CA GLY A 177 -57.53 20.32 19.89
C GLY A 177 -57.29 19.12 18.97
N PRO A 178 -57.81 19.16 17.73
CA PRO A 178 -57.69 18.07 16.76
C PRO A 178 -56.25 17.94 16.25
N SER A 179 -55.81 16.71 16.02
CA SER A 179 -54.52 16.37 15.43
C SER A 179 -54.66 15.23 14.45
N GLU A 180 -53.95 15.33 13.34
CA GLU A 180 -53.95 14.33 12.27
C GLU A 180 -52.56 13.71 12.14
N PHE A 181 -52.54 12.40 11.90
CA PHE A 181 -51.33 11.61 11.73
C PHE A 181 -51.49 10.71 10.53
N PHE A 182 -50.50 10.71 9.64
CA PHE A 182 -50.45 9.89 8.43
C PHE A 182 -49.17 9.05 8.44
N PHE A 183 -49.31 7.78 8.07
CA PHE A 183 -48.24 6.79 8.04
C PHE A 183 -48.19 6.15 6.66
N ASP A 184 -47.00 6.10 6.06
CA ASP A 184 -46.81 5.58 4.72
C ASP A 184 -45.42 4.95 4.55
N GLU A 185 -45.24 4.07 3.55
CA GLU A 185 -43.96 3.51 3.10
C GLU A 185 -43.01 3.11 4.25
N LEU A 186 -43.28 1.94 4.86
CA LEU A 186 -42.37 1.26 5.78
C LEU A 186 -41.28 0.53 5.00
N HIS A 187 -40.03 0.75 5.41
CA HIS A 187 -38.84 0.04 4.91
C HIS A 187 -38.05 -0.51 6.08
N MET A 188 -37.76 -1.81 6.05
CA MET A 188 -36.98 -2.50 7.06
C MET A 188 -35.88 -3.34 6.40
N ASP A 189 -34.62 -3.02 6.67
CA ASP A 189 -33.45 -3.62 6.05
C ASP A 189 -32.20 -3.54 6.95
N PRO A 190 -31.33 -4.59 7.01
CA PRO A 190 -31.55 -5.96 6.57
C PRO A 190 -32.38 -6.76 7.60
N VAL A 191 -33.38 -7.53 7.18
CA VAL A 191 -34.21 -8.37 8.09
C VAL A 191 -33.69 -9.79 8.18
N VAL A 192 -33.33 -10.21 9.40
CA VAL A 192 -33.02 -11.61 9.72
C VAL A 192 -34.12 -12.16 10.62
N THR A 193 -34.95 -13.07 10.13
CA THR A 193 -36.09 -13.61 10.88
C THR A 193 -35.65 -14.27 12.19
N ALA A 194 -36.28 -13.90 13.31
CA ALA A 194 -36.05 -14.51 14.60
C ALA A 194 -36.96 -15.74 14.79
N ALA A 195 -36.39 -16.87 15.24
CA ALA A 195 -37.18 -18.05 15.59
C ALA A 195 -37.92 -17.81 16.92
N VAL A 196 -39.22 -17.49 16.85
CA VAL A 196 -40.07 -17.34 18.04
C VAL A 196 -40.57 -18.71 18.46
N SER A 197 -39.94 -19.31 19.47
CA SER A 197 -40.36 -20.60 20.04
C SER A 197 -41.52 -20.41 21.00
N GLY A 198 -42.75 -20.68 20.54
CA GLY A 198 -43.91 -20.81 21.42
C GLY A 198 -45.23 -21.05 20.70
N GLU A 199 -45.59 -22.32 20.51
CA GLU A 199 -46.90 -22.92 20.90
C GLU A 199 -46.79 -24.46 20.87
N PRO A 200 -47.39 -25.20 21.84
CA PRO A 200 -47.35 -26.66 21.88
C PRO A 200 -48.57 -27.26 21.17
N GLY A 201 -48.36 -27.81 19.96
CA GLY A 201 -49.44 -28.44 19.19
C GLY A 201 -48.94 -29.51 18.21
N MET A 202 -49.10 -30.77 18.63
CA MET A 202 -49.14 -32.03 17.85
C MET A 202 -48.30 -32.14 16.57
N ILE A 203 -47.23 -32.94 16.69
CA ILE A 203 -46.50 -33.57 15.59
C ILE A 203 -47.46 -34.53 14.86
N GLN A 204 -47.91 -34.16 13.66
CA GLN A 204 -48.29 -35.14 12.65
C GLN A 204 -47.12 -35.31 11.68
N GLN A 205 -46.47 -36.46 11.81
CA GLN A 205 -45.51 -36.98 10.83
C GLN A 205 -46.22 -37.10 9.48
N THR A 206 -45.68 -36.41 8.47
CA THR A 206 -45.78 -36.90 7.10
C THR A 206 -44.42 -36.71 6.46
N ALA A 207 -43.77 -37.84 6.23
CA ALA A 207 -42.44 -37.93 5.64
C ALA A 207 -42.47 -37.36 4.22
N ALA A 208 -41.81 -36.23 4.03
CA ALA A 208 -41.22 -35.84 2.77
C ALA A 208 -39.73 -35.59 3.03
N THR A 209 -38.92 -36.51 2.53
CA THR A 209 -37.47 -36.50 2.64
C THR A 209 -36.92 -35.27 1.92
N THR A 210 -36.63 -34.20 2.66
CA THR A 210 -35.73 -33.14 2.21
C THR A 210 -34.76 -32.89 3.36
N VAL A 211 -33.53 -33.36 3.18
CA VAL A 211 -32.43 -33.10 4.10
C VAL A 211 -32.06 -31.62 3.97
N THR A 212 -32.77 -30.75 4.69
CA THR A 212 -32.25 -29.42 5.02
C THR A 212 -31.38 -29.56 6.25
N ALA A 213 -30.09 -29.82 6.01
CA ALA A 213 -29.08 -29.63 7.04
C ALA A 213 -29.06 -28.14 7.43
N GLU A 214 -29.27 -27.84 8.70
CA GLU A 214 -28.98 -26.52 9.27
C GLU A 214 -27.54 -26.12 8.88
N PRO A 215 -27.25 -24.86 8.49
CA PRO A 215 -25.91 -24.45 8.12
C PRO A 215 -24.97 -24.65 9.31
N GLU A 216 -24.14 -25.69 9.22
CA GLU A 216 -23.33 -26.25 10.29
C GLU A 216 -22.18 -25.32 10.69
N THR A 217 -22.49 -24.21 11.32
CA THR A 217 -21.56 -23.13 11.51
C THR A 217 -20.16 -23.62 12.05
N TRP A 218 -18.99 -23.39 11.38
CA TRP A 218 -17.55 -23.61 11.76
C TRP A 218 -16.87 -22.58 12.66
N ASN A 219 -16.39 -22.92 13.87
CA ASN A 219 -15.85 -21.90 14.79
C ASN A 219 -14.50 -21.39 14.24
N LEU A 220 -14.51 -20.24 13.59
CA LEU A 220 -13.31 -19.73 12.92
C LEU A 220 -12.32 -19.24 13.99
N PRO A 221 -11.04 -19.62 13.87
CA PRO A 221 -10.00 -19.16 14.78
C PRO A 221 -9.56 -17.72 14.48
N PHE A 222 -10.23 -17.00 13.58
CA PHE A 222 -9.90 -15.64 13.19
C PHE A 222 -11.18 -14.81 13.01
N GLU A 223 -11.02 -13.50 13.12
CA GLU A 223 -12.07 -12.52 12.91
C GLU A 223 -11.50 -11.32 12.16
N PHE A 224 -12.19 -10.91 11.09
CA PHE A 224 -11.87 -9.74 10.30
C PHE A 224 -12.98 -8.70 10.47
N ARG A 225 -12.62 -7.49 10.93
CA ARG A 225 -13.54 -6.36 11.09
C ARG A 225 -12.91 -5.10 10.50
N LEU A 226 -13.50 -4.57 9.42
CA LEU A 226 -12.99 -3.41 8.68
C LEU A 226 -11.55 -3.61 8.19
N ASP A 227 -10.59 -2.93 8.81
CA ASP A 227 -9.16 -2.97 8.53
C ASP A 227 -8.38 -3.84 9.55
N ARG A 228 -9.07 -4.53 10.46
CA ARG A 228 -8.42 -5.30 11.54
C ARG A 228 -8.63 -6.78 11.38
N LEU A 229 -7.52 -7.50 11.34
CA LEU A 229 -7.48 -8.95 11.44
C LEU A 229 -7.06 -9.36 12.86
N SER A 230 -7.80 -10.31 13.41
CA SER A 230 -7.46 -10.94 14.68
C SER A 230 -7.49 -12.44 14.53
N VAL A 231 -6.57 -13.12 15.21
CA VAL A 231 -6.42 -14.57 15.21
C VAL A 231 -6.37 -15.01 16.67
N GLN A 232 -7.23 -15.95 17.04
CA GLN A 232 -7.37 -16.47 18.40
C GLN A 232 -7.60 -15.36 19.44
N GLY A 233 -8.32 -14.30 19.05
CA GLY A 233 -8.62 -13.14 19.90
C GLY A 233 -7.47 -12.13 20.05
N GLN A 234 -6.31 -12.39 19.46
CA GLN A 234 -5.17 -11.47 19.44
C GLN A 234 -5.14 -10.70 18.12
N PRO A 235 -4.71 -9.42 18.12
CA PRO A 235 -4.42 -8.74 16.87
C PRO A 235 -3.34 -9.48 16.09
N PHE A 236 -3.47 -9.47 14.76
CA PHE A 236 -2.60 -10.22 13.88
C PHE A 236 -2.20 -9.34 12.71
N PHE A 237 -0.91 -9.10 12.53
CA PHE A 237 -0.37 -8.37 11.38
C PHE A 237 0.17 -9.36 10.35
N PRO A 238 -0.50 -9.56 9.19
CA PRO A 238 -0.02 -10.51 8.19
C PRO A 238 1.35 -10.12 7.63
N ILE A 239 2.29 -11.06 7.75
CA ILE A 239 3.60 -11.05 7.10
C ILE A 239 3.59 -12.23 6.12
N MET A 240 3.40 -11.90 4.84
CA MET A 240 3.08 -12.84 3.78
C MET A 240 4.31 -13.23 2.95
N ILE A 241 4.33 -14.45 2.42
CA ILE A 241 5.31 -14.87 1.41
C ILE A 241 4.69 -15.91 0.46
N PRO A 242 4.94 -15.86 -0.86
CA PRO A 242 4.55 -16.95 -1.76
C PRO A 242 5.40 -18.20 -1.52
N SER A 243 4.74 -19.36 -1.51
CA SER A 243 5.42 -20.65 -1.47
C SER A 243 5.85 -21.07 -2.88
N HIS A 244 7.10 -21.52 -2.99
CA HIS A 244 7.73 -22.11 -4.17
C HIS A 244 8.10 -23.58 -3.92
N ASN A 245 7.26 -24.28 -3.14
CA ASN A 245 7.46 -25.67 -2.67
C ASN A 245 8.55 -25.85 -1.60
N GLU A 246 8.93 -24.80 -0.87
CA GLU A 246 9.76 -24.96 0.32
C GLU A 246 8.99 -25.64 1.46
N SER A 247 9.70 -26.36 2.32
CA SER A 247 9.11 -26.95 3.52
C SER A 247 8.60 -25.87 4.47
N ALA A 248 7.49 -26.17 5.17
CA ALA A 248 6.92 -25.26 6.17
C ALA A 248 7.95 -24.83 7.23
N ALA A 249 8.83 -25.75 7.66
CA ALA A 249 9.87 -25.47 8.64
C ALA A 249 10.90 -24.45 8.11
N SER A 250 11.31 -24.57 6.83
CA SER A 250 12.25 -23.62 6.21
C SER A 250 11.66 -22.21 6.16
N ILE A 251 10.37 -22.09 5.82
CA ILE A 251 9.65 -20.82 5.81
C ILE A 251 9.52 -20.28 7.25
N GLY A 252 9.15 -21.13 8.21
CA GLY A 252 8.96 -20.75 9.62
C GLY A 252 10.21 -20.16 10.26
N LEU A 253 11.41 -20.57 9.83
CA LEU A 253 12.67 -19.98 10.29
C LEU A 253 12.78 -18.47 9.97
N THR A 254 12.10 -17.99 8.93
CA THR A 254 12.13 -16.57 8.55
C THR A 254 11.23 -15.66 9.38
N GLY A 255 10.35 -16.22 10.23
CA GLY A 255 9.43 -15.42 11.05
C GLY A 255 8.26 -14.80 10.29
N VAL A 256 8.05 -15.17 9.01
CA VAL A 256 6.76 -14.91 8.34
C VAL A 256 5.66 -15.67 9.08
N ASN A 257 4.43 -15.17 9.02
CA ASN A 257 3.30 -15.79 9.73
C ASN A 257 2.17 -16.24 8.80
N THR A 258 2.21 -15.86 7.52
CA THR A 258 1.20 -16.19 6.50
C THR A 258 1.88 -16.63 5.20
N VAL A 259 1.52 -17.80 4.68
CA VAL A 259 2.10 -18.35 3.44
C VAL A 259 1.05 -18.37 2.34
N TRP A 260 1.38 -17.81 1.16
CA TRP A 260 0.52 -17.91 -0.01
C TRP A 260 0.75 -19.24 -0.72
N VAL A 261 -0.21 -20.15 -0.56
CA VAL A 261 -0.24 -21.49 -1.14
C VAL A 261 -0.92 -21.44 -2.50
N GLN A 262 -0.28 -22.04 -3.52
CA GLN A 262 -0.78 -22.05 -4.89
C GLN A 262 -2.03 -22.92 -5.07
N ASP A 263 -2.05 -24.12 -4.49
CA ASP A 263 -3.21 -25.03 -4.51
C ASP A 263 -3.78 -25.21 -3.10
N TYR A 264 -4.98 -24.65 -2.88
CA TYR A 264 -5.70 -24.75 -1.61
C TYR A 264 -6.05 -26.19 -1.20
N ARG A 265 -6.02 -27.14 -2.13
CA ARG A 265 -6.32 -28.57 -1.90
C ARG A 265 -5.11 -29.36 -1.39
N ASN A 266 -3.94 -28.73 -1.28
CA ASN A 266 -2.77 -29.36 -0.69
C ASN A 266 -2.90 -29.42 0.84
N TYR A 267 -3.81 -30.27 1.32
CA TYR A 267 -4.15 -30.41 2.74
C TYR A 267 -2.96 -30.89 3.57
N GLN A 268 -2.08 -31.72 2.99
CA GLN A 268 -0.84 -32.13 3.65
C GLN A 268 0.03 -30.90 3.97
N TYR A 269 0.24 -30.02 3.00
CA TYR A 269 1.03 -28.80 3.22
C TYR A 269 0.36 -27.84 4.20
N LEU A 270 -0.97 -27.69 4.16
CA LEU A 270 -1.71 -26.90 5.17
C LEU A 270 -1.54 -27.47 6.59
N GLN A 271 -1.47 -28.80 6.75
CA GLN A 271 -1.18 -29.44 8.03
C GLN A 271 0.28 -29.24 8.47
N GLU A 272 1.23 -29.26 7.54
CA GLU A 272 2.64 -28.92 7.83
C GLU A 272 2.77 -27.47 8.32
N LEU A 273 2.14 -26.51 7.62
CA LEU A 273 2.08 -25.11 8.04
C LEU A 273 1.47 -24.96 9.44
N ARG A 274 0.43 -25.74 9.76
CA ARG A 274 -0.17 -25.75 11.11
C ARG A 274 0.82 -26.23 12.19
N ARG A 275 1.66 -27.23 11.91
CA ARG A 275 2.67 -27.73 12.87
C ARG A 275 3.73 -26.67 13.18
N GLU A 276 4.07 -25.85 12.20
CA GLU A 276 5.02 -24.74 12.31
C GLU A 276 4.36 -23.42 12.77
N ASN A 277 3.09 -23.45 13.18
CA ASN A 277 2.30 -22.27 13.57
C ASN A 277 2.19 -21.18 12.49
N LEU A 278 2.28 -21.54 11.20
CA LEU A 278 2.15 -20.65 10.03
C LEU A 278 0.75 -20.69 9.43
N TRP A 279 0.10 -19.54 9.21
CA TRP A 279 -1.19 -19.46 8.53
C TRP A 279 -1.04 -19.50 7.01
N ALA A 280 -2.15 -19.68 6.29
CA ALA A 280 -2.15 -19.67 4.83
C ALA A 280 -3.07 -18.57 4.28
N THR A 281 -2.72 -18.10 3.09
CA THR A 281 -3.67 -17.58 2.10
C THR A 281 -3.55 -18.47 0.85
N ALA A 282 -4.58 -18.54 0.03
CA ALA A 282 -4.53 -19.33 -1.19
C ALA A 282 -5.31 -18.66 -2.32
N THR A 283 -4.98 -19.04 -3.54
CA THR A 283 -5.77 -18.66 -4.72
C THR A 283 -6.97 -19.60 -4.81
N PRO A 284 -8.22 -19.11 -4.73
CA PRO A 284 -9.39 -19.96 -4.89
C PRO A 284 -9.50 -20.44 -6.35
N PRO A 285 -10.30 -21.46 -6.66
CA PRO A 285 -10.56 -21.83 -8.05
C PRO A 285 -11.44 -20.76 -8.73
N TYR A 286 -11.16 -20.47 -10.00
CA TYR A 286 -12.03 -19.68 -10.88
C TYR A 286 -12.61 -20.58 -11.96
N VAL A 287 -13.92 -20.54 -12.16
CA VAL A 287 -14.58 -21.25 -13.27
C VAL A 287 -15.04 -20.21 -14.29
N PRO A 288 -14.40 -20.09 -15.46
CA PRO A 288 -14.84 -19.13 -16.46
C PRO A 288 -16.27 -19.45 -16.93
N PRO A 289 -17.08 -18.44 -17.26
CA PRO A 289 -18.38 -18.67 -17.89
C PRO A 289 -18.21 -19.51 -19.16
N PRO A 290 -19.11 -20.46 -19.45
CA PRO A 290 -19.02 -21.24 -20.67
C PRO A 290 -19.08 -20.31 -21.89
N ASP A 291 -18.17 -20.51 -22.85
CA ASP A 291 -18.22 -19.82 -24.14
C ASP A 291 -19.59 -20.03 -24.77
N SER A 292 -20.15 -18.95 -25.31
CA SER A 292 -21.53 -18.81 -25.82
C SER A 292 -21.98 -19.80 -26.92
N THR A 293 -21.18 -20.82 -27.25
CA THR A 293 -21.46 -21.82 -28.28
C THR A 293 -21.96 -23.17 -27.78
N GLN A 294 -21.97 -23.47 -26.48
CA GLN A 294 -22.62 -24.69 -25.96
C GLN A 294 -23.29 -24.48 -24.60
N SER A 295 -24.58 -24.17 -24.63
CA SER A 295 -25.43 -24.12 -23.44
C SER A 295 -25.91 -25.52 -23.04
N GLN A 296 -25.45 -26.00 -21.87
CA GLN A 296 -26.28 -26.79 -20.96
C GLN A 296 -26.03 -26.34 -19.51
N GLY A 297 -26.95 -25.52 -18.98
CA GLY A 297 -27.56 -25.69 -17.65
C GLY A 297 -26.73 -25.74 -16.36
N PHE A 298 -25.41 -25.57 -16.37
CA PHE A 298 -24.62 -25.51 -15.14
C PHE A 298 -24.12 -24.08 -14.88
N GLN A 299 -24.66 -23.40 -13.87
CA GLN A 299 -23.92 -22.33 -13.21
C GLN A 299 -22.71 -23.00 -12.54
N ALA A 300 -21.58 -23.02 -13.22
CA ALA A 300 -20.37 -23.66 -12.75
C ALA A 300 -19.77 -22.84 -11.60
N SER A 301 -20.21 -23.13 -10.37
CA SER A 301 -19.59 -22.61 -9.14
C SER A 301 -18.65 -23.68 -8.59
N PRO A 302 -17.52 -23.31 -7.98
CA PRO A 302 -16.66 -24.26 -7.30
C PRO A 302 -17.41 -25.09 -6.25
N ALA A 303 -16.93 -26.31 -5.99
CA ALA A 303 -17.45 -27.10 -4.88
C ALA A 303 -17.27 -26.33 -3.55
N PRO A 304 -18.21 -26.45 -2.59
CA PRO A 304 -18.08 -25.80 -1.30
C PRO A 304 -16.77 -26.18 -0.58
N PHE A 305 -16.12 -25.20 0.03
CA PHE A 305 -14.89 -25.47 0.79
C PHE A 305 -15.18 -26.27 2.06
N ASP A 306 -14.25 -27.14 2.42
CA ASP A 306 -14.36 -28.05 3.56
C ASP A 306 -13.50 -27.60 4.76
N LYS A 307 -13.65 -28.31 5.87
CA LYS A 307 -12.97 -28.03 7.15
C LYS A 307 -11.43 -28.08 7.04
N GLU A 308 -10.86 -28.77 6.06
CA GLU A 308 -9.39 -28.83 5.88
C GLU A 308 -8.82 -27.46 5.45
N THR A 309 -9.65 -26.60 4.84
CA THR A 309 -9.27 -25.23 4.47
C THR A 309 -9.22 -24.25 5.65
N MET A 310 -9.51 -24.66 6.88
CA MET A 310 -9.55 -23.77 8.06
C MET A 310 -8.21 -23.06 8.36
N ARG A 311 -7.09 -23.51 7.78
CA ARG A 311 -5.80 -22.81 7.90
C ARG A 311 -5.66 -21.59 6.99
N ILE A 312 -6.56 -21.44 6.02
CA ILE A 312 -6.61 -20.28 5.12
C ILE A 312 -7.35 -19.15 5.83
N LEU A 313 -6.68 -18.01 6.03
CA LEU A 313 -7.25 -16.82 6.68
C LEU A 313 -8.13 -16.00 5.72
N PHE A 314 -7.63 -15.79 4.51
CA PHE A 314 -8.29 -15.01 3.45
C PHE A 314 -7.90 -15.57 2.08
N TRP A 315 -8.71 -15.31 1.06
CA TRP A 315 -8.48 -15.74 -0.32
C TRP A 315 -7.75 -14.66 -1.11
N THR A 316 -6.69 -15.01 -1.82
CA THR A 316 -5.92 -14.09 -2.68
C THR A 316 -6.34 -14.27 -4.14
N LEU A 317 -6.84 -13.22 -4.79
CA LEU A 317 -7.34 -13.28 -6.17
C LEU A 317 -6.27 -12.97 -7.22
N GLY A 318 -5.04 -12.67 -6.80
CA GLY A 318 -3.92 -12.42 -7.70
C GLY A 318 -3.01 -11.29 -7.22
N ALA A 319 -1.85 -11.24 -7.86
CA ALA A 319 -0.85 -10.19 -7.70
C ALA A 319 -0.89 -9.25 -8.92
N ARG A 320 -0.86 -7.93 -8.69
CA ARG A 320 -0.82 -6.88 -9.73
C ARG A 320 -1.88 -7.01 -10.82
N VAL A 321 -3.12 -7.26 -10.43
CA VAL A 321 -4.26 -7.37 -11.34
C VAL A 321 -4.53 -6.01 -12.02
N PRO A 322 -4.54 -5.93 -13.36
CA PRO A 322 -4.87 -4.70 -14.08
C PRO A 322 -6.32 -4.28 -13.89
N ALA A 323 -6.60 -2.97 -13.98
CA ALA A 323 -7.96 -2.44 -13.87
C ALA A 323 -8.94 -3.01 -14.93
N ALA A 324 -8.43 -3.41 -16.10
CA ALA A 324 -9.22 -4.03 -17.18
C ALA A 324 -9.87 -5.36 -16.77
N GLU A 325 -9.29 -6.09 -15.81
CA GLU A 325 -9.79 -7.38 -15.34
C GLU A 325 -10.86 -7.25 -14.24
N TYR A 326 -11.26 -6.02 -13.90
CA TYR A 326 -12.27 -5.76 -12.87
C TYR A 326 -13.58 -6.55 -13.05
N PRO A 327 -14.18 -6.68 -14.26
CA PRO A 327 -15.40 -7.46 -14.43
C PRO A 327 -15.21 -8.94 -14.06
N MET A 328 -14.10 -9.54 -14.45
CA MET A 328 -13.75 -10.93 -14.11
C MET A 328 -13.64 -11.12 -12.58
N LEU A 329 -13.04 -10.16 -11.87
CA LEU A 329 -12.92 -10.21 -10.41
C LEU A 329 -14.28 -10.21 -9.71
N ILE A 330 -15.27 -9.47 -10.22
CA ILE A 330 -16.63 -9.44 -9.65
C ILE A 330 -17.32 -10.79 -9.82
N ASP A 331 -17.20 -11.40 -10.99
CA ASP A 331 -17.76 -12.73 -11.24
C ASP A 331 -17.09 -13.79 -10.35
N TRP A 332 -15.76 -13.73 -10.22
CA TRP A 332 -15.01 -14.63 -9.37
C TRP A 332 -15.39 -14.48 -7.89
N LYS A 333 -15.58 -13.24 -7.40
CA LYS A 333 -16.10 -12.98 -6.05
C LYS A 333 -17.43 -13.70 -5.80
N GLN A 334 -18.38 -13.64 -6.74
CA GLN A 334 -19.68 -14.28 -6.58
C GLN A 334 -19.55 -15.81 -6.48
N GLN A 335 -18.66 -16.41 -7.27
CA GLN A 335 -18.36 -17.84 -7.19
C GLN A 335 -17.75 -18.23 -5.83
N ILE A 336 -16.77 -17.47 -5.35
CA ILE A 336 -16.13 -17.71 -4.05
C ILE A 336 -17.15 -17.56 -2.91
N HIS A 337 -18.00 -16.54 -2.94
CA HIS A 337 -19.00 -16.32 -1.90
C HIS A 337 -19.99 -17.50 -1.79
N ARG A 338 -20.35 -18.13 -2.92
CA ARG A 338 -21.16 -19.35 -2.93
C ARG A 338 -20.43 -20.57 -2.37
N ALA A 339 -19.14 -20.72 -2.68
CA ALA A 339 -18.33 -21.84 -2.21
C ALA A 339 -17.91 -21.70 -0.73
N ASP A 340 -17.77 -20.46 -0.22
CA ASP A 340 -17.25 -20.18 1.12
C ASP A 340 -18.28 -19.63 2.11
N GLN A 341 -19.58 -19.91 1.92
CA GLN A 341 -20.65 -19.46 2.84
C GLN A 341 -20.42 -19.88 4.31
N LYS A 342 -19.60 -20.92 4.50
CA LYS A 342 -19.31 -21.53 5.81
C LYS A 342 -18.30 -20.76 6.64
N ALA A 343 -17.35 -20.10 5.99
CA ALA A 343 -16.29 -19.35 6.66
C ALA A 343 -16.36 -17.87 6.34
N SER A 344 -16.97 -17.48 5.21
CA SER A 344 -17.12 -16.10 4.76
C SER A 344 -15.78 -15.34 4.84
N ARG A 345 -14.71 -15.96 4.33
CA ARG A 345 -13.34 -15.41 4.44
C ARG A 345 -13.20 -14.10 3.65
N PRO A 346 -12.35 -13.16 4.11
CA PRO A 346 -12.03 -11.96 3.37
C PRO A 346 -11.41 -12.27 2.00
N LEU A 347 -11.66 -11.37 1.05
CA LEU A 347 -11.07 -11.40 -0.28
C LEU A 347 -9.96 -10.35 -0.41
N PHE A 348 -8.76 -10.81 -0.74
CA PHE A 348 -7.54 -10.04 -0.92
C PHE A 348 -7.17 -9.95 -2.40
N VAL A 349 -6.89 -8.74 -2.89
CA VAL A 349 -6.45 -8.53 -4.27
C VAL A 349 -5.40 -7.43 -4.35
N ASP A 350 -4.30 -7.70 -5.06
CA ASP A 350 -3.28 -6.69 -5.38
C ASP A 350 -3.53 -6.11 -6.76
N VAL A 351 -3.59 -4.78 -6.87
CA VAL A 351 -4.13 -4.09 -8.05
C VAL A 351 -3.20 -3.01 -8.58
N LEU A 352 -3.30 -2.73 -9.88
CA LEU A 352 -2.51 -1.69 -10.57
C LEU A 352 -3.30 -0.40 -10.86
N GLY A 353 -4.51 -0.25 -10.32
CA GLY A 353 -5.36 0.91 -10.51
C GLY A 353 -6.80 0.66 -10.04
N ASP A 354 -7.68 1.65 -10.22
CA ASP A 354 -9.10 1.57 -9.85
C ASP A 354 -9.34 1.26 -8.35
N GLU A 355 -8.43 1.67 -7.45
CA GLU A 355 -8.46 1.31 -6.02
C GLU A 355 -9.78 1.70 -5.36
N ARG A 356 -10.35 2.86 -5.75
CA ARG A 356 -11.66 3.33 -5.24
C ARG A 356 -12.82 2.42 -5.64
N LYS A 357 -12.77 1.85 -6.84
CA LYS A 357 -13.80 0.97 -7.40
C LYS A 357 -13.67 -0.44 -6.81
N ILE A 358 -12.44 -0.93 -6.71
CA ILE A 358 -12.11 -2.25 -6.16
C ILE A 358 -12.40 -2.31 -4.67
N SER A 359 -12.06 -1.28 -3.89
CA SER A 359 -12.33 -1.21 -2.43
C SER A 359 -13.81 -1.23 -2.09
N ARG A 360 -14.69 -1.11 -3.09
CA ARG A 360 -16.13 -1.27 -2.88
C ARG A 360 -16.59 -2.70 -2.74
N HIS A 361 -15.86 -3.62 -3.34
CA HIS A 361 -16.27 -5.00 -3.51
C HIS A 361 -15.30 -5.99 -2.86
N PHE A 362 -14.06 -5.61 -2.56
CA PHE A 362 -13.07 -6.47 -1.92
C PHE A 362 -12.75 -5.97 -0.52
N ASP A 363 -12.46 -6.90 0.38
CA ASP A 363 -12.24 -6.62 1.80
C ASP A 363 -10.83 -6.10 2.06
N MET A 364 -9.85 -6.61 1.31
CA MET A 364 -8.44 -6.28 1.45
C MET A 364 -7.84 -5.92 0.09
N ILE A 365 -7.09 -4.82 0.05
CA ILE A 365 -6.44 -4.34 -1.17
C ILE A 365 -4.95 -4.18 -0.95
N SER A 366 -4.20 -4.60 -1.96
CA SER A 366 -2.78 -4.35 -2.04
C SER A 366 -2.45 -3.46 -3.23
N SER A 367 -1.49 -2.55 -3.05
CA SER A 367 -1.01 -1.65 -4.11
C SER A 367 0.50 -1.75 -4.24
N SER A 368 0.95 -2.76 -4.99
CA SER A 368 2.37 -3.12 -5.04
C SER A 368 3.08 -2.60 -6.29
N ARG A 369 4.28 -2.05 -6.07
CA ARG A 369 5.14 -1.56 -7.15
C ARG A 369 6.60 -1.90 -6.87
N HIS A 370 7.30 -2.46 -7.85
CA HIS A 370 8.76 -2.59 -7.79
C HIS A 370 9.40 -1.22 -7.95
N THR A 371 10.16 -0.80 -6.93
CA THR A 371 10.83 0.50 -6.87
C THR A 371 12.35 0.38 -6.85
N LEU A 372 12.89 -0.77 -6.41
CA LEU A 372 14.33 -0.99 -6.38
C LEU A 372 14.89 -1.14 -7.79
N HIS A 373 16.10 -0.63 -7.99
CA HIS A 373 16.80 -0.57 -9.28
C HIS A 373 16.06 0.27 -10.33
N THR A 374 15.12 1.13 -9.92
CA THR A 374 14.40 2.06 -10.78
C THR A 374 14.70 3.51 -10.37
N SER A 375 14.32 4.48 -11.20
CA SER A 375 14.44 5.91 -10.87
C SER A 375 13.44 6.42 -9.83
N MET A 376 12.58 5.56 -9.27
CA MET A 376 11.64 5.92 -8.20
C MET A 376 12.34 5.85 -6.82
N PRO A 377 12.52 6.98 -6.12
CA PRO A 377 13.06 7.00 -4.75
C PRO A 377 12.11 6.39 -3.72
N LEU A 378 12.65 5.89 -2.61
CA LEU A 378 11.85 5.19 -1.58
C LEU A 378 10.89 6.10 -0.81
N ASP A 379 11.23 7.37 -0.61
CA ASP A 379 10.35 8.36 0.03
C ASP A 379 9.15 8.70 -0.88
N ARG A 380 9.37 8.82 -2.19
CA ARG A 380 8.29 8.94 -3.20
C ARG A 380 7.43 7.69 -3.24
N TRP A 381 8.03 6.50 -3.16
CA TRP A 381 7.28 5.24 -3.10
C TRP A 381 6.39 5.15 -1.84
N ARG A 382 6.83 5.65 -0.68
CA ARG A 382 5.97 5.81 0.50
C ARG A 382 4.77 6.74 0.22
N GLU A 383 5.00 7.89 -0.40
CA GLU A 383 3.91 8.81 -0.77
C GLU A 383 2.92 8.18 -1.75
N PHE A 384 3.42 7.39 -2.71
CA PHE A 384 2.60 6.58 -3.61
C PHE A 384 1.68 5.64 -2.82
N LEU A 385 2.19 4.90 -1.83
CA LEU A 385 1.37 4.02 -0.99
C LEU A 385 0.30 4.80 -0.19
N ILE A 386 0.68 5.94 0.42
CA ILE A 386 -0.26 6.82 1.15
C ILE A 386 -1.38 7.31 0.21
N GLN A 387 -1.04 7.67 -1.02
CA GLN A 387 -2.00 8.10 -2.02
C GLN A 387 -2.96 6.96 -2.39
N LYS A 388 -2.44 5.75 -2.63
CA LYS A 388 -3.25 4.58 -2.99
C LYS A 388 -4.24 4.20 -1.89
N GLN A 389 -3.84 4.35 -0.62
CA GLN A 389 -4.73 4.21 0.52
C GLN A 389 -5.83 5.29 0.53
N LYS A 390 -5.50 6.55 0.24
CA LYS A 390 -6.48 7.65 0.15
C LYS A 390 -7.49 7.50 -0.99
N LEU A 391 -7.12 6.82 -2.08
CA LEU A 391 -8.02 6.52 -3.18
C LEU A 391 -9.00 5.40 -2.82
N SER A 392 -8.61 4.50 -1.91
CA SER A 392 -9.48 3.44 -1.37
C SER A 392 -10.56 4.00 -0.43
N ARG A 393 -11.57 3.19 -0.10
CA ARG A 393 -12.56 3.56 0.92
C ARG A 393 -11.88 3.73 2.29
N PRO A 394 -12.33 4.68 3.13
CA PRO A 394 -11.85 4.79 4.51
C PRO A 394 -12.05 3.47 5.27
N GLY A 395 -11.03 3.02 6.00
CA GLY A 395 -11.05 1.74 6.74
C GLY A 395 -10.91 0.50 5.86
N THR A 396 -10.47 0.64 4.61
CA THR A 396 -10.06 -0.51 3.78
C THR A 396 -8.71 -1.03 4.27
N PHE A 397 -8.63 -2.35 4.48
CA PHE A 397 -7.38 -3.05 4.77
C PHE A 397 -6.41 -2.89 3.60
N SER A 398 -5.24 -2.34 3.87
CA SER A 398 -4.24 -1.96 2.87
C SER A 398 -2.94 -2.74 3.03
N SER A 399 -2.32 -3.18 1.95
CA SER A 399 -1.01 -3.84 2.00
C SER A 399 -0.13 -3.54 0.79
N THR A 400 1.10 -4.05 0.84
CA THR A 400 2.01 -4.05 -0.32
C THR A 400 2.96 -5.25 -0.29
N TRP A 401 3.37 -5.68 -1.47
CA TRP A 401 4.48 -6.61 -1.66
C TRP A 401 5.82 -5.87 -1.71
N ILE A 402 6.69 -6.14 -0.74
CA ILE A 402 8.07 -5.70 -0.64
C ILE A 402 8.92 -6.44 -1.67
N GLN A 403 9.61 -5.69 -2.52
CA GLN A 403 10.52 -6.26 -3.51
C GLN A 403 11.77 -6.83 -2.81
N THR A 404 11.98 -8.15 -2.90
CA THR A 404 13.17 -8.81 -2.33
C THR A 404 14.12 -9.37 -3.39
N GLU A 405 13.74 -9.25 -4.66
CA GLU A 405 14.48 -9.71 -5.83
C GLU A 405 14.47 -8.62 -6.91
N PRO A 406 15.44 -8.62 -7.84
CA PRO A 406 15.33 -7.80 -9.03
C PRO A 406 14.01 -8.08 -9.76
N ALA A 407 13.43 -7.06 -10.39
CA ALA A 407 12.24 -7.26 -11.21
C ALA A 407 12.51 -8.34 -12.27
N SER A 408 11.52 -9.20 -12.54
CA SER A 408 11.64 -10.37 -13.43
C SER A 408 12.23 -10.04 -14.81
N ARG A 409 11.96 -8.84 -15.34
CA ARG A 409 12.55 -8.35 -16.60
C ARG A 409 14.09 -8.32 -16.57
N PHE A 410 14.68 -8.15 -15.39
CA PHE A 410 16.12 -8.24 -15.20
C PHE A 410 16.63 -9.68 -15.06
N LEU A 411 15.80 -10.66 -14.70
CA LEU A 411 16.23 -12.04 -14.42
C LEU A 411 16.23 -12.94 -15.67
N TYR A 412 15.36 -12.64 -16.64
CA TYR A 412 15.12 -13.51 -17.80
C TYR A 412 15.88 -13.11 -19.08
N SER A 413 16.77 -12.10 -19.04
CA SER A 413 17.66 -11.86 -20.19
C SER A 413 18.78 -12.90 -20.24
N SER A 414 19.14 -13.36 -21.44
CA SER A 414 20.26 -14.28 -21.68
C SER A 414 21.58 -13.76 -21.06
N ARG A 415 21.76 -12.43 -21.06
CA ARG A 415 22.89 -11.74 -20.41
C ARG A 415 22.76 -11.59 -18.89
N ALA A 416 21.57 -11.61 -18.30
CA ALA A 416 21.42 -11.57 -16.84
C ALA A 416 21.96 -12.82 -16.14
N LYS A 417 22.05 -13.97 -16.83
CA LYS A 417 22.79 -15.12 -16.31
C LYS A 417 24.29 -14.85 -16.12
N LYS A 418 24.85 -13.86 -16.85
CA LYS A 418 26.26 -13.47 -16.74
C LYS A 418 26.51 -12.52 -15.56
N TYR A 419 25.50 -11.76 -15.11
CA TYR A 419 25.69 -10.76 -14.04
C TYR A 419 24.54 -10.75 -13.05
N SER A 420 24.84 -11.06 -11.79
CA SER A 420 23.84 -11.19 -10.74
C SER A 420 23.49 -9.83 -10.13
N LEU A 421 22.32 -9.30 -10.47
CA LEU A 421 21.73 -8.16 -9.76
C LEU A 421 21.26 -8.62 -8.39
N VAL A 422 21.75 -7.98 -7.33
CA VAL A 422 21.39 -8.31 -5.96
C VAL A 422 20.62 -7.15 -5.35
N VAL A 423 19.49 -7.46 -4.71
CA VAL A 423 18.80 -6.52 -3.82
C VAL A 423 19.52 -6.52 -2.48
N GLU A 424 19.97 -5.36 -2.04
CA GLU A 424 20.72 -5.24 -0.80
C GLU A 424 19.80 -5.42 0.42
N PRO A 425 20.24 -6.09 1.51
CA PRO A 425 19.47 -6.28 2.73
C PRO A 425 18.80 -5.01 3.28
N GLU A 426 19.52 -3.89 3.22
CA GLU A 426 19.04 -2.61 3.70
C GLU A 426 17.90 -2.05 2.85
N GLN A 427 17.82 -2.40 1.57
CA GLN A 427 16.71 -1.99 0.71
C GLN A 427 15.41 -2.72 1.06
N ILE A 428 15.49 -3.99 1.47
CA ILE A 428 14.34 -4.75 1.97
C ILE A 428 13.82 -4.08 3.25
N ARG A 429 14.73 -3.74 4.16
CA ARG A 429 14.43 -3.05 5.42
C ARG A 429 13.77 -1.68 5.20
N LEU A 430 14.38 -0.83 4.37
CA LEU A 430 13.86 0.50 4.09
C LEU A 430 12.46 0.44 3.46
N GLN A 431 12.20 -0.50 2.54
CA GLN A 431 10.87 -0.68 1.96
C GLN A 431 9.85 -1.09 3.01
N ALA A 432 10.16 -2.04 3.90
CA ALA A 432 9.23 -2.45 4.94
C ALA A 432 8.84 -1.29 5.87
N PHE A 433 9.83 -0.50 6.31
CA PHE A 433 9.54 0.67 7.13
C PHE A 433 8.79 1.77 6.36
N CYS A 434 9.10 2.01 5.07
CA CYS A 434 8.29 2.90 4.22
C CYS A 434 6.83 2.45 4.17
N ALA A 435 6.57 1.16 3.99
CA ALA A 435 5.21 0.62 3.94
C ALA A 435 4.47 0.78 5.28
N LEU A 436 5.15 0.54 6.41
CA LEU A 436 4.58 0.80 7.74
C LEU A 436 4.32 2.29 7.98
N GLN A 437 5.23 3.18 7.56
CA GLN A 437 5.03 4.63 7.60
C GLN A 437 3.90 5.12 6.67
N ALA A 438 3.57 4.35 5.64
CA ALA A 438 2.44 4.59 4.76
C ALA A 438 1.11 4.12 5.36
N GLY A 439 1.13 3.30 6.42
CA GLY A 439 -0.06 2.80 7.09
C GLY A 439 -0.59 1.48 6.52
N CYS A 440 0.28 0.64 5.93
CA CYS A 440 -0.10 -0.70 5.50
C CYS A 440 -0.41 -1.60 6.71
N ASP A 441 -1.52 -2.34 6.63
CA ASP A 441 -2.05 -3.28 7.63
C ASP A 441 -1.49 -4.71 7.48
N ALA A 442 -0.75 -4.95 6.38
CA ALA A 442 0.06 -6.14 6.15
C ALA A 442 1.25 -5.85 5.25
N LEU A 443 2.27 -6.71 5.32
CA LEU A 443 3.40 -6.73 4.39
C LEU A 443 3.50 -8.11 3.73
N GLY A 444 3.85 -8.16 2.45
CA GLY A 444 4.24 -9.40 1.79
C GLY A 444 5.67 -9.31 1.25
N TYR A 445 6.47 -10.36 1.33
CA TYR A 445 7.76 -10.42 0.65
C TYR A 445 7.58 -11.06 -0.72
N TRP A 446 7.87 -10.31 -1.78
CA TRP A 446 7.79 -10.84 -3.14
C TRP A 446 9.05 -11.65 -3.47
N THR A 447 8.86 -12.93 -3.75
CA THR A 447 9.90 -13.84 -4.23
C THR A 447 9.42 -14.55 -5.49
N THR A 448 10.32 -14.77 -6.44
CA THR A 448 10.10 -15.57 -7.65
C THR A 448 10.92 -16.86 -7.64
N THR A 449 11.82 -16.99 -6.67
CA THR A 449 12.65 -18.18 -6.43
C THR A 449 12.49 -18.68 -5.00
N PRO A 450 12.75 -19.98 -4.72
CA PRO A 450 12.76 -20.49 -3.37
C PRO A 450 13.70 -19.71 -2.44
N LEU A 451 13.35 -19.58 -1.17
CA LEU A 451 14.19 -18.92 -0.16
C LEU A 451 15.59 -19.54 0.00
N ALA A 452 15.71 -20.84 -0.27
CA ALA A 452 16.96 -21.59 -0.24
C ALA A 452 17.65 -21.72 -1.61
N SER A 453 17.31 -20.86 -2.59
CA SER A 453 17.98 -20.85 -3.90
C SER A 453 19.46 -20.51 -3.78
N ASP A 454 20.28 -21.05 -4.69
CA ASP A 454 21.71 -20.71 -4.80
C ASP A 454 21.96 -19.39 -5.55
N PHE A 455 20.92 -18.61 -5.87
CA PHE A 455 21.08 -17.32 -6.53
C PHE A 455 21.91 -16.36 -5.65
N PRO A 456 22.88 -15.61 -6.21
CA PRO A 456 23.69 -14.69 -5.42
C PRO A 456 22.83 -13.69 -4.62
N GLY A 457 23.11 -13.58 -3.32
CA GLY A 457 22.33 -12.76 -2.40
C GLY A 457 21.05 -13.40 -1.85
N ALA A 458 20.65 -14.60 -2.28
CA ALA A 458 19.46 -15.28 -1.73
C ALA A 458 19.59 -15.63 -0.24
N TYR A 459 20.79 -16.04 0.20
CA TYR A 459 21.08 -16.27 1.61
C TYR A 459 20.98 -14.97 2.43
N GLU A 460 21.56 -13.87 1.94
CA GLU A 460 21.46 -12.54 2.55
C GLU A 460 20.01 -12.06 2.63
N ARG A 461 19.23 -12.24 1.55
CA ARG A 461 17.78 -11.95 1.50
C ARG A 461 17.02 -12.70 2.59
N ARG A 462 17.24 -14.00 2.72
CA ARG A 462 16.58 -14.83 3.74
C ARG A 462 16.91 -14.34 5.15
N LEU A 463 18.17 -14.00 5.42
CA LEU A 463 18.60 -13.45 6.72
C LEU A 463 18.03 -12.05 6.98
N ALA A 464 17.99 -11.19 5.96
CA ALA A 464 17.40 -9.85 6.05
C ALA A 464 15.90 -9.90 6.39
N ILE A 465 15.15 -10.78 5.71
CA ILE A 465 13.74 -11.05 6.03
C ILE A 465 13.61 -11.57 7.46
N THR A 466 14.50 -12.50 7.85
CA THR A 466 14.47 -13.11 9.19
C THR A 466 14.63 -12.07 10.28
N ASP A 467 15.67 -11.23 10.22
CA ASP A 467 15.91 -10.22 11.25
C ASP A 467 14.83 -9.15 11.27
N LEU A 468 14.38 -8.69 10.10
CA LEU A 468 13.28 -7.74 9.99
C LEU A 468 12.01 -8.28 10.65
N ASN A 469 11.65 -9.54 10.44
CA ASN A 469 10.47 -10.12 11.08
C ASN A 469 10.63 -10.27 12.60
N LEU A 470 11.85 -10.50 13.12
CA LEU A 470 12.11 -10.45 14.56
C LEU A 470 11.87 -9.04 15.11
N GLU A 471 12.25 -7.99 14.39
CA GLU A 471 11.95 -6.61 14.75
C GLU A 471 10.45 -6.31 14.72
N LEU A 472 9.76 -6.71 13.65
CA LEU A 472 8.32 -6.51 13.51
C LEU A 472 7.55 -7.21 14.63
N SER A 473 8.03 -8.37 15.11
CA SER A 473 7.42 -9.08 16.24
C SER A 473 7.42 -8.28 17.55
N LEU A 474 8.35 -7.34 17.73
CA LEU A 474 8.37 -6.46 18.90
C LEU A 474 7.30 -5.37 18.83
N ILE A 475 6.93 -4.95 17.61
CA ILE A 475 6.02 -3.82 17.37
C ILE A 475 4.65 -4.24 16.83
N GLU A 476 4.41 -5.52 16.62
CA GLU A 476 3.14 -6.08 16.14
C GLU A 476 1.91 -5.49 16.85
N PRO A 477 1.88 -5.30 18.19
CA PRO A 477 0.72 -4.73 18.87
C PRO A 477 0.37 -3.29 18.44
N TRP A 478 1.35 -2.51 17.98
CA TRP A 478 1.11 -1.16 17.45
C TRP A 478 0.69 -1.21 15.98
N ILE A 479 1.40 -1.95 15.13
CA ILE A 479 1.12 -1.97 13.69
C ILE A 479 -0.18 -2.72 13.34
N ALA A 480 -0.66 -3.62 14.20
CA ALA A 480 -1.91 -4.35 13.98
C ALA A 480 -3.18 -3.63 14.51
N ARG A 481 -3.05 -2.65 15.41
CA ARG A 481 -4.22 -1.97 16.06
C ARG A 481 -4.13 -0.46 16.18
N GLY A 482 -2.93 0.08 16.05
CA GLY A 482 -2.66 1.49 16.31
C GLY A 482 -3.16 2.39 15.19
N ASP A 483 -3.40 3.64 15.54
CA ASP A 483 -3.81 4.70 14.62
C ASP A 483 -2.58 5.46 14.12
N ILE A 484 -2.27 5.33 12.83
CA ILE A 484 -1.14 6.02 12.21
C ILE A 484 -1.44 7.52 12.06
N GLN A 485 -0.56 8.36 12.58
CA GLN A 485 -0.75 9.79 12.56
C GLN A 485 -0.42 10.37 11.17
N PRO A 486 -1.28 11.25 10.61
CA PRO A 486 -1.20 11.71 9.22
C PRO A 486 -0.06 12.70 8.95
N ARG A 487 0.71 13.11 9.97
CA ARG A 487 1.90 13.96 9.82
C ARG A 487 3.21 13.16 9.76
N VAL A 488 4.03 13.41 8.74
CA VAL A 488 5.45 12.99 8.69
C VAL A 488 6.25 14.00 9.49
N ILE A 489 7.17 13.52 10.32
CA ILE A 489 7.95 14.35 11.24
C ILE A 489 9.43 14.28 10.83
N PRO A 490 10.05 15.38 10.37
CA PRO A 490 11.47 15.39 10.08
C PRO A 490 12.29 15.36 11.38
N PHE A 491 13.48 14.78 11.32
CA PHE A 491 14.45 14.87 12.40
C PHE A 491 15.36 16.09 12.19
N GLU A 492 15.70 16.74 13.29
CA GLU A 492 16.70 17.80 13.35
C GLU A 492 18.08 17.15 13.48
N LEU A 493 18.93 17.34 12.47
CA LEU A 493 20.35 17.02 12.54
C LEU A 493 21.04 18.12 13.34
N GLU A 494 21.84 17.78 14.36
CA GLU A 494 22.78 18.74 14.91
C GLU A 494 23.77 19.12 13.81
N SER A 495 23.62 20.33 13.25
CA SER A 495 24.64 20.90 12.37
C SER A 495 25.94 20.87 13.14
N SER A 496 26.94 20.13 12.65
CA SER A 496 28.31 20.28 13.13
C SER A 496 28.61 21.77 13.10
N GLN A 497 28.82 22.39 14.28
CA GLN A 497 29.05 23.81 14.40
C GLN A 497 30.29 24.17 13.56
N VAL A 498 30.07 24.63 12.34
CA VAL A 498 30.97 25.60 11.72
C VAL A 498 30.55 26.92 12.34
N GLU A 499 31.38 27.43 13.26
CA GLU A 499 31.30 28.81 13.70
C GLU A 499 31.37 29.72 12.46
N SER A 500 30.21 30.11 11.96
CA SER A 500 30.07 31.28 11.10
C SER A 500 28.91 32.11 11.64
N SER A 501 29.31 33.10 12.44
CA SER A 501 28.70 34.42 12.54
C SER A 501 27.17 34.49 12.63
N ARG A 502 26.69 34.54 13.88
CA ARG A 502 25.45 35.20 14.34
C ARG A 502 24.67 35.97 13.26
N SER A 503 23.49 35.46 12.88
CA SER A 503 22.35 36.30 12.52
C SER A 503 21.25 36.08 13.54
N ARG A 504 20.97 37.12 14.33
CA ARG A 504 19.83 37.16 15.26
C ARG A 504 18.58 37.48 14.46
N PHE A 505 17.72 36.49 14.25
CA PHE A 505 16.30 36.74 14.04
C PHE A 505 15.48 35.66 14.74
N SER A 506 14.85 36.04 15.86
CA SER A 506 13.75 35.27 16.45
C SER A 506 12.45 35.63 15.73
N GLY A 507 11.92 34.67 14.98
CA GLY A 507 10.55 34.67 14.49
C GLY A 507 9.88 33.33 14.81
N PRO A 508 8.55 33.26 14.88
CA PRO A 508 7.83 32.03 15.22
C PRO A 508 8.18 30.92 14.22
N SER A 509 8.47 29.72 14.74
CA SER A 509 8.91 28.55 13.96
C SER A 509 8.02 28.31 12.74
N ARG A 510 8.57 28.59 11.56
CA ARG A 510 7.94 28.29 10.28
C ARG A 510 7.94 26.77 10.10
N VAL A 511 6.75 26.19 9.93
CA VAL A 511 6.60 24.77 9.59
C VAL A 511 7.13 24.58 8.18
N VAL A 512 8.32 23.96 8.06
CA VAL A 512 8.91 23.60 6.78
C VAL A 512 8.21 22.33 6.28
N THR A 513 7.66 22.39 5.07
CA THR A 513 7.01 21.24 4.43
C THR A 513 8.06 20.30 3.82
N ALA A 514 7.75 19.00 3.72
CA ALA A 514 8.64 18.01 3.09
C ALA A 514 9.02 18.41 1.64
N GLU A 515 8.15 19.16 0.97
CA GLU A 515 8.33 19.67 -0.38
C GLU A 515 9.35 20.85 -0.44
N GLU A 516 9.36 21.72 0.56
CA GLU A 516 10.38 22.79 0.70
C GLU A 516 11.77 22.19 1.01
N ILE A 517 11.85 21.11 1.79
CA ILE A 517 13.10 20.39 2.05
C ILE A 517 13.64 19.73 0.77
N ARG A 518 12.78 19.29 -0.15
CA ARG A 518 13.21 18.65 -1.42
C ARG A 518 13.89 19.62 -2.40
N LYS A 519 13.49 20.89 -2.43
CA LYS A 519 13.97 21.87 -3.44
C LYS A 519 15.38 22.41 -3.24
N ASN A 520 15.98 22.27 -2.06
CA ASN A 520 17.27 22.89 -1.70
C ASN A 520 18.43 21.90 -1.52
N LYS A 521 18.31 20.64 -1.98
CA LYS A 521 19.23 19.57 -1.58
C LYS A 521 20.51 19.47 -2.39
N GLN A 522 21.62 19.26 -1.67
CA GLN A 522 22.85 18.71 -2.23
C GLN A 522 22.74 17.17 -2.33
N PRO A 523 23.41 16.52 -3.31
CA PRO A 523 23.20 15.11 -3.66
C PRO A 523 23.58 14.06 -2.58
N ASN A 524 24.15 14.48 -1.44
CA ASN A 524 24.56 13.61 -0.32
C ASN A 524 23.81 13.89 0.99
N GLU A 525 22.76 14.70 0.99
CA GLU A 525 22.05 15.03 2.22
C GLU A 525 21.27 13.83 2.77
N THR A 526 21.57 13.44 4.01
CA THR A 526 20.89 12.36 4.72
C THR A 526 19.53 12.87 5.19
N ILE A 527 18.46 12.19 4.80
CA ILE A 527 17.08 12.58 5.14
C ILE A 527 16.58 11.61 6.20
N ILE A 528 16.09 12.12 7.32
CA ILE A 528 15.53 11.27 8.37
C ILE A 528 14.11 11.74 8.67
N GLU A 529 13.17 10.83 8.52
CA GLU A 529 11.74 11.10 8.67
C GLU A 529 11.08 10.02 9.53
N GLY A 530 10.15 10.46 10.36
CA GLY A 530 9.40 9.61 11.27
C GLY A 530 7.88 9.69 11.09
N ARG A 531 7.21 8.60 11.47
CA ARG A 531 5.75 8.53 11.64
C ARG A 531 5.42 7.97 13.02
N VAL A 532 4.36 8.49 13.61
CA VAL A 532 3.87 8.02 14.91
C VAL A 532 2.64 7.15 14.70
N ILE A 533 2.61 6.00 15.37
CA ILE A 533 1.45 5.13 15.52
C ILE A 533 1.01 5.21 16.99
N LYS A 534 -0.24 5.60 17.23
CA LYS A 534 -0.79 5.72 18.58
C LYS A 534 -1.63 4.50 18.92
N SER A 535 -1.43 3.97 20.13
CA SER A 535 -2.28 2.95 20.71
C SER A 535 -2.75 3.39 22.10
N GLU A 536 -4.04 3.23 22.37
CA GLU A 536 -4.61 3.46 23.70
C GLU A 536 -4.03 2.51 24.75
N GLU A 537 -3.67 1.29 24.35
CA GLU A 537 -3.18 0.23 25.25
C GLU A 537 -1.65 0.22 25.40
N TYR A 538 -0.94 0.49 24.30
CA TYR A 538 0.52 0.32 24.23
C TYR A 538 1.31 1.64 24.25
N GLY A 539 0.64 2.79 24.14
CA GLY A 539 1.29 4.09 24.03
C GLY A 539 1.64 4.46 22.59
N SER A 540 2.64 5.32 22.39
CA SER A 540 3.04 5.78 21.05
C SER A 540 4.28 5.05 20.55
N LEU A 541 4.28 4.64 19.29
CA LEU A 541 5.44 4.11 18.58
C LEU A 541 5.83 5.09 17.47
N MET A 542 7.08 5.53 17.44
CA MET A 542 7.66 6.28 16.33
C MET A 542 8.53 5.35 15.49
N LEU A 543 8.23 5.28 14.20
CA LEU A 543 9.05 4.58 13.20
C LEU A 543 9.85 5.63 12.42
N ALA A 544 11.16 5.66 12.62
CA ALA A 544 12.07 6.54 11.91
C ALA A 544 12.79 5.79 10.80
N VAL A 545 12.97 6.46 9.66
CA VAL A 545 13.71 5.94 8.51
C VAL A 545 14.69 6.99 8.01
N CYS A 546 15.91 6.53 7.74
CA CYS A 546 17.01 7.29 7.18
C CYS A 546 17.14 6.92 5.70
N TYR A 547 17.07 7.92 4.82
CA TYR A 547 17.19 7.78 3.37
C TYR A 547 18.35 8.62 2.83
N ASN A 548 18.85 8.21 1.68
CA ASN A 548 19.63 9.06 0.77
C ASN A 548 18.98 9.03 -0.63
N GLN A 549 19.40 9.93 -1.51
CA GLN A 549 18.83 10.09 -2.86
C GLN A 549 18.84 8.81 -3.72
N TYR A 550 19.73 7.86 -3.42
CA TYR A 550 20.00 6.69 -4.26
C TYR A 550 19.82 5.35 -3.53
N SER A 551 19.10 5.33 -2.40
CA SER A 551 18.93 4.14 -1.56
C SER A 551 18.28 2.98 -2.31
N GLN A 552 17.44 3.28 -3.31
CA GLN A 552 16.81 2.32 -4.20
C GLN A 552 17.78 1.61 -5.16
N TYR A 553 19.02 2.08 -5.30
CA TYR A 553 20.06 1.47 -6.12
C TYR A 553 21.13 0.82 -5.25
N VAL A 554 21.92 1.64 -4.56
CA VAL A 554 22.98 1.21 -3.63
C VAL A 554 22.86 2.08 -2.39
N PRO A 555 22.48 1.50 -1.24
CA PRO A 555 22.40 2.23 0.02
C PRO A 555 23.74 2.85 0.43
N GLY A 556 23.75 4.16 0.64
CA GLY A 556 24.84 4.89 1.30
C GLY A 556 25.02 4.55 2.78
N SER A 557 25.67 5.43 3.53
CA SER A 557 25.97 5.19 4.96
C SER A 557 24.70 4.97 5.80
N LEU A 558 23.61 5.67 5.44
CA LEU A 558 22.31 5.66 6.11
C LEU A 558 22.42 5.91 7.62
N THR A 559 23.39 6.73 8.02
CA THR A 559 23.65 7.02 9.43
C THR A 559 23.74 8.51 9.70
N ALA A 560 23.26 8.91 10.87
CA ALA A 560 23.49 10.25 11.42
C ALA A 560 23.67 10.13 12.93
N LYS A 561 24.46 11.04 13.52
CA LYS A 561 24.71 11.11 14.97
C LYS A 561 23.94 12.28 15.58
N ASN A 562 23.63 12.18 16.87
CA ASN A 562 22.96 13.22 17.66
C ASN A 562 21.74 13.82 16.94
N VAL A 563 20.81 12.96 16.56
CA VAL A 563 19.59 13.38 15.86
C VAL A 563 18.47 13.56 16.86
N SER A 564 17.67 14.62 16.69
CA SER A 564 16.54 14.88 17.58
C SER A 564 15.23 15.00 16.82
N VAL A 565 14.13 14.66 17.49
CA VAL A 565 12.78 14.70 16.91
C VAL A 565 11.77 15.17 17.93
N ILE A 566 10.80 15.98 17.50
CA ILE A 566 9.68 16.42 18.35
C ILE A 566 8.47 15.53 18.07
N ILE A 567 8.10 14.71 19.06
CA ILE A 567 7.00 13.76 18.96
C ILE A 567 5.73 14.38 19.58
N PRO A 568 4.65 14.59 18.80
CA PRO A 568 3.46 15.30 19.26
C PRO A 568 2.56 14.43 20.15
N SER A 569 1.77 15.09 21.01
CA SER A 569 0.70 14.48 21.82
C SER A 569 1.16 13.34 22.75
N VAL A 570 2.36 13.45 23.31
CA VAL A 570 2.91 12.46 24.26
C VAL A 570 2.65 12.91 25.70
N PRO A 571 2.18 12.03 26.60
CA PRO A 571 2.01 12.36 28.03
C PRO A 571 3.32 12.73 28.72
N GLU A 572 3.29 13.69 29.65
CA GLU A 572 4.50 14.14 30.37
C GLU A 572 5.22 13.01 31.15
N THR A 573 4.44 12.05 31.63
CA THR A 573 4.92 10.90 32.39
C THR A 573 5.51 9.79 31.52
N ALA A 574 5.35 9.84 30.20
CA ALA A 574 5.79 8.77 29.30
C ALA A 574 7.31 8.77 29.11
N SER A 575 7.95 7.62 29.30
CA SER A 575 9.37 7.43 29.00
C SER A 575 9.60 7.01 27.57
N ALA A 576 10.69 7.51 26.98
CA ALA A 576 11.11 7.23 25.62
C ALA A 576 12.19 6.14 25.62
N TRP A 577 12.00 5.13 24.79
CA TRP A 577 12.89 3.99 24.67
C TRP A 577 13.14 3.67 23.20
N GLU A 578 14.39 3.50 22.82
CA GLU A 578 14.77 2.87 21.56
C GLU A 578 14.74 1.35 21.74
N ILE A 579 14.03 0.66 20.85
CA ILE A 579 13.86 -0.79 20.89
C ILE A 579 14.60 -1.47 19.74
N THR A 580 15.29 -2.57 20.06
CA THR A 580 15.93 -3.46 19.11
C THR A 580 15.71 -4.91 19.55
N PRO A 581 15.83 -5.91 18.67
CA PRO A 581 15.73 -7.33 19.03
C PRO A 581 16.74 -7.82 20.07
N THR A 582 17.77 -7.05 20.41
CA THR A 582 18.78 -7.44 21.42
C THR A 582 18.91 -6.47 22.57
N GLY A 583 18.13 -5.38 22.60
CA GLY A 583 18.31 -4.34 23.61
C GLY A 583 17.22 -3.30 23.63
N LEU A 584 17.01 -2.76 24.83
CA LEU A 584 16.09 -1.68 25.15
C LEU A 584 16.90 -0.52 25.76
N LYS A 585 16.98 0.61 25.06
CA LYS A 585 17.80 1.76 25.47
C LYS A 585 16.91 2.93 25.86
N SER A 586 17.07 3.45 27.08
CA SER A 586 16.39 4.68 27.50
C SER A 586 16.95 5.87 26.72
N LEU A 587 16.06 6.74 26.24
CA LEU A 587 16.44 7.95 25.51
C LEU A 587 16.19 9.21 26.35
N ASP A 588 17.04 10.21 26.16
CA ASP A 588 16.84 11.52 26.74
C ASP A 588 15.61 12.20 26.12
N ARG A 589 14.79 12.79 26.99
CA ARG A 589 13.57 13.49 26.59
C ARG A 589 13.43 14.84 27.26
N GLN A 590 12.96 15.84 26.52
CA GLN A 590 12.64 17.18 27.02
C GLN A 590 11.29 17.63 26.46
N PHE A 591 10.39 18.10 27.31
CA PHE A 591 9.11 18.66 26.84
C PHE A 591 9.32 20.07 26.28
N VAL A 592 8.84 20.27 25.06
CA VAL A 592 8.93 21.53 24.31
C VAL A 592 7.55 21.89 23.77
N ALA A 593 7.38 23.14 23.32
CA ALA A 593 6.14 23.54 22.66
C ALA A 593 5.89 22.62 21.44
N GLY A 594 4.77 21.89 21.45
CA GLY A 594 4.38 20.98 20.38
C GLY A 594 4.64 19.48 20.63
N GLY A 595 5.34 19.08 21.70
CA GLY A 595 5.52 17.66 22.03
C GLY A 595 6.75 17.34 22.90
N ALA A 596 7.16 16.08 22.91
CA ALA A 596 8.38 15.62 23.55
C ALA A 596 9.52 15.61 22.54
N ARG A 597 10.59 16.39 22.78
CA ARG A 597 11.85 16.26 22.07
C ARG A 597 12.59 15.03 22.58
N VAL A 598 12.90 14.11 21.68
CA VAL A 598 13.69 12.90 21.95
C VAL A 598 14.98 12.97 21.14
N THR A 599 16.10 12.63 21.77
CA THR A 599 17.43 12.63 21.14
C THR A 599 17.99 11.22 21.04
N LEU A 600 18.55 10.88 19.88
CA LEU A 600 19.26 9.63 19.63
C LEU A 600 20.72 9.91 19.34
N ASP A 601 21.62 9.19 20.00
CA ASP A 601 23.07 9.28 19.76
C ASP A 601 23.43 8.95 18.31
N ARG A 602 22.69 8.00 17.70
CA ARG A 602 22.86 7.58 16.32
C ARG A 602 21.61 6.92 15.79
N ILE A 603 21.32 7.14 14.52
CA ILE A 603 20.44 6.29 13.73
C ILE A 603 21.27 5.52 12.69
N ASP A 604 20.91 4.27 12.43
CA ASP A 604 21.48 3.42 11.38
C ASP A 604 20.33 2.76 10.60
N GLN A 605 20.05 3.28 9.40
CA GLN A 605 18.91 2.96 8.52
C GLN A 605 17.53 3.32 9.09
N THR A 606 17.22 2.86 10.30
CA THR A 606 15.88 2.93 10.91
C THR A 606 15.99 3.02 12.42
N ALA A 607 14.99 3.58 13.10
CA ALA A 607 14.86 3.47 14.55
C ALA A 607 13.40 3.26 14.95
N MET A 608 13.18 2.46 16.00
CA MET A 608 11.87 2.24 16.62
C MET A 608 11.89 2.84 18.02
N ILE A 609 11.07 3.86 18.26
CA ILE A 609 11.05 4.59 19.53
C ILE A 609 9.68 4.43 20.17
N VAL A 610 9.62 3.79 21.33
CA VAL A 610 8.40 3.61 22.11
C VAL A 610 8.32 4.69 23.19
N LEU A 611 7.18 5.35 23.28
CA LEU A 611 6.85 6.31 24.33
C LEU A 611 5.64 5.81 25.11
N THR A 612 5.88 5.41 26.35
CA THR A 612 4.84 4.86 27.23
C THR A 612 5.08 5.20 28.69
N SER A 613 4.00 5.43 29.44
CA SER A 613 4.00 5.54 30.90
C SER A 613 3.77 4.18 31.58
N ASN A 614 3.41 3.14 30.80
CA ASN A 614 3.05 1.83 31.32
C ASN A 614 4.28 0.93 31.46
N ARG A 615 4.79 0.79 32.69
CA ARG A 615 5.94 -0.07 33.02
C ARG A 615 5.71 -1.55 32.69
N ALA A 616 4.48 -2.04 32.74
CA ALA A 616 4.18 -3.43 32.40
C ALA A 616 4.42 -3.72 30.91
N GLN A 617 4.22 -2.73 30.02
CA GLN A 617 4.53 -2.90 28.60
C GLN A 617 6.03 -2.96 28.36
N ILE A 618 6.82 -2.20 29.11
CA ILE A 618 8.28 -2.26 29.05
C ILE A 618 8.77 -3.65 29.48
N SER A 619 8.26 -4.18 30.59
CA SER A 619 8.61 -5.54 31.04
C SER A 619 8.26 -6.61 29.99
N LYS A 620 7.10 -6.52 29.34
CA LYS A 620 6.72 -7.43 28.24
C LYS A 620 7.66 -7.33 27.04
N LEU A 621 8.11 -6.12 26.70
CA LEU A 621 9.10 -5.92 25.65
C LEU A 621 10.45 -6.52 26.02
N GLU A 622 10.91 -6.36 27.26
CA GLU A 622 12.14 -6.98 27.76
C GLU A 622 12.08 -8.52 27.66
N ASP A 623 10.96 -9.12 28.07
CA ASP A 623 10.73 -10.57 27.95
C ASP A 623 10.79 -11.02 26.49
N LYS A 624 10.13 -10.27 25.58
CA LYS A 624 10.13 -10.58 24.16
C LYS A 624 11.51 -10.42 23.52
N ILE A 625 12.25 -9.38 23.90
CA ILE A 625 13.64 -9.17 23.47
C ILE A 625 14.50 -10.34 23.93
N ALA A 626 14.38 -10.79 25.17
CA ALA A 626 15.13 -11.94 25.68
C ALA A 626 14.84 -13.24 24.88
N GLU A 627 13.61 -13.43 24.42
CA GLU A 627 13.21 -14.57 23.57
C GLU A 627 13.91 -14.54 22.19
N VAL A 628 14.02 -13.35 21.57
CA VAL A 628 14.51 -13.22 20.18
C VAL A 628 15.99 -12.85 20.06
N ALA A 629 16.62 -12.39 21.14
CA ALA A 629 17.96 -11.80 21.11
C ALA A 629 19.04 -12.72 20.52
N GLN A 630 19.06 -14.00 20.93
CA GLN A 630 20.05 -14.95 20.41
C GLN A 630 19.89 -15.14 18.91
N LYS A 631 18.67 -15.39 18.44
CA LYS A 631 18.39 -15.62 17.02
C LYS A 631 18.71 -14.38 16.19
N SER A 632 18.36 -13.20 16.67
CA SER A 632 18.66 -11.95 15.99
C SER A 632 20.16 -11.70 15.91
N ALA A 633 20.90 -11.83 17.02
CA ALA A 633 22.35 -11.61 17.01
C ALA A 633 23.09 -12.57 16.05
N GLN A 634 22.70 -13.85 16.03
CA GLN A 634 23.24 -14.82 15.08
C GLN A 634 22.89 -14.43 13.63
N THR A 635 21.63 -14.09 13.37
CA THR A 635 21.15 -13.71 12.02
C THR A 635 21.90 -12.48 11.49
N TYR A 636 22.15 -11.47 12.34
CA TYR A 636 22.88 -10.27 11.96
C TYR A 636 24.37 -10.55 11.68
N TYR A 637 25.00 -11.41 12.48
CA TYR A 637 26.38 -11.86 12.24
C TYR A 637 26.50 -12.63 10.91
N ASP A 638 25.59 -13.58 10.67
CA ASP A 638 25.57 -14.35 9.43
C ASP A 638 25.34 -13.46 8.22
N LEU A 639 24.46 -12.46 8.35
CA LEU A 639 24.14 -11.49 7.30
C LEU A 639 25.37 -10.64 6.97
N ALA A 640 26.02 -10.09 7.99
CA ALA A 640 27.21 -9.27 7.84
C ALA A 640 28.38 -10.07 7.25
N SER A 641 28.54 -11.32 7.66
CA SER A 641 29.56 -12.24 7.13
C SER A 641 29.33 -12.56 5.65
N ALA A 642 28.09 -12.93 5.29
CA ALA A 642 27.73 -13.23 3.90
C ALA A 642 27.89 -12.01 2.99
N LYS A 643 27.40 -10.84 3.43
CA LYS A 643 27.54 -9.59 2.68
C LYS A 643 29.01 -9.17 2.53
N LEU A 644 29.84 -9.31 3.58
CA LEU A 644 31.27 -9.03 3.51
C LEU A 644 31.98 -9.90 2.47
N ALA A 645 31.68 -11.20 2.45
CA ALA A 645 32.27 -12.13 1.48
C ALA A 645 31.92 -11.74 0.04
N ARG A 646 30.64 -11.45 -0.24
CA ARG A 646 30.20 -11.01 -1.57
C ARG A 646 30.85 -9.70 -2.00
N VAL A 647 30.87 -8.69 -1.12
CA VAL A 647 31.43 -7.37 -1.45
C VAL A 647 32.94 -7.46 -1.68
N ARG A 648 33.68 -8.26 -0.91
CA ARG A 648 35.10 -8.52 -1.16
C ARG A 648 35.32 -9.12 -2.54
N ALA A 649 34.56 -10.14 -2.91
CA ALA A 649 34.67 -10.77 -4.24
C ALA A 649 34.43 -9.78 -5.38
N THR A 650 33.42 -8.91 -5.28
CA THR A 650 33.18 -7.87 -6.29
C THR A 650 34.31 -6.84 -6.36
N ILE A 651 34.88 -6.43 -5.22
CA ILE A 651 36.03 -5.51 -5.19
C ILE A 651 37.27 -6.16 -5.81
N GLU A 652 37.52 -7.43 -5.52
CA GLU A 652 38.64 -8.19 -6.11
C GLU A 652 38.49 -8.32 -7.63
N GLU A 653 37.28 -8.58 -8.13
CA GLU A 653 37.00 -8.62 -9.57
C GLU A 653 37.24 -7.25 -10.23
N LEU A 654 36.76 -6.16 -9.63
CA LEU A 654 37.02 -4.80 -10.12
C LEU A 654 38.52 -4.48 -10.14
N GLN A 655 39.29 -4.93 -9.15
CA GLN A 655 40.75 -4.78 -9.13
C GLN A 655 41.43 -5.58 -10.25
N GLN A 656 40.97 -6.81 -10.52
CA GLN A 656 41.48 -7.64 -11.62
C GLN A 656 41.18 -7.03 -12.99
N GLN A 657 40.04 -6.35 -13.13
CA GLN A 657 39.70 -5.53 -14.31
C GLN A 657 40.49 -4.20 -14.36
N GLY A 658 41.40 -3.97 -13.42
CA GLY A 658 42.25 -2.79 -13.37
C GLY A 658 41.53 -1.51 -12.93
N VAL A 659 40.37 -1.58 -12.27
CA VAL A 659 39.63 -0.42 -11.73
C VAL A 659 40.39 0.16 -10.54
N SER A 660 40.74 1.45 -10.62
CA SER A 660 41.69 2.13 -9.75
C SER A 660 41.46 3.64 -9.67
N ASP A 661 42.25 4.32 -8.84
CA ASP A 661 42.29 5.79 -8.72
C ASP A 661 42.51 6.47 -10.08
N GLU A 662 43.28 5.87 -10.99
CA GLU A 662 43.54 6.40 -12.34
C GLU A 662 42.27 6.45 -13.19
N GLN A 663 41.30 5.56 -12.97
CA GLN A 663 39.96 5.63 -13.57
C GLN A 663 38.98 6.45 -12.72
N ARG A 664 39.47 7.36 -11.86
CA ARG A 664 38.64 8.25 -11.03
C ARG A 664 37.70 7.51 -10.07
N VAL A 665 38.14 6.36 -9.56
CA VAL A 665 37.45 5.65 -8.45
C VAL A 665 38.40 5.57 -7.24
N PRO A 666 38.75 6.73 -6.62
CA PRO A 666 39.74 6.78 -5.54
C PRO A 666 39.41 5.91 -4.31
N SER A 667 38.14 5.56 -4.12
CA SER A 667 37.73 4.67 -3.02
C SER A 667 38.21 3.23 -3.19
N MET A 668 38.62 2.81 -4.39
CA MET A 668 39.17 1.46 -4.65
C MET A 668 40.46 1.19 -3.87
N SER A 669 41.33 2.18 -3.68
CA SER A 669 42.58 2.01 -2.93
C SER A 669 42.34 1.80 -1.43
N ARG A 670 41.27 2.38 -0.87
CA ARG A 670 40.92 2.28 0.56
C ARG A 670 40.00 1.10 0.88
N ALA A 671 39.22 0.64 -0.08
CA ALA A 671 38.23 -0.43 0.10
C ALA A 671 38.78 -1.69 0.81
N PRO A 672 39.94 -2.28 0.42
CA PRO A 672 40.47 -3.47 1.09
C PRO A 672 40.73 -3.27 2.59
N SER A 673 41.26 -2.11 2.97
CA SER A 673 41.56 -1.79 4.37
C SER A 673 40.28 -1.67 5.22
N MET A 674 39.24 -1.02 4.69
CA MET A 674 37.95 -0.87 5.34
C MET A 674 37.22 -2.22 5.47
N LEU A 675 37.28 -3.05 4.43
CA LEU A 675 36.70 -4.41 4.47
C LEU A 675 37.48 -5.34 5.41
N SER A 676 38.78 -5.14 5.58
CA SER A 676 39.58 -5.84 6.60
C SER A 676 39.13 -5.46 8.02
N GLN A 677 38.94 -4.15 8.27
CA GLN A 677 38.42 -3.66 9.55
C GLN A 677 37.01 -4.17 9.86
N ALA A 678 36.12 -4.22 8.85
CA ALA A 678 34.80 -4.85 8.99
C ALA A 678 34.93 -6.34 9.37
N GLY A 679 35.91 -7.05 8.80
CA GLY A 679 36.22 -8.43 9.19
C GLY A 679 36.67 -8.55 10.66
N SER A 680 37.47 -7.62 11.16
CA SER A 680 37.87 -7.61 12.58
C SER A 680 36.69 -7.39 13.53
N LEU A 681 35.71 -6.56 13.14
CA LEU A 681 34.46 -6.39 13.89
C LEU A 681 33.63 -7.68 13.93
N LEU A 682 33.61 -8.46 12.85
CA LEU A 682 32.91 -9.75 12.82
C LEU A 682 33.58 -10.81 13.70
N VAL A 683 34.91 -10.82 13.76
CA VAL A 683 35.62 -11.68 14.73
C VAL A 683 35.24 -11.33 16.17
N GLN A 684 35.09 -10.04 16.50
CA GLN A 684 34.60 -9.62 17.81
C GLN A 684 33.13 -10.04 18.03
N SER A 685 32.30 -9.91 17.00
CA SER A 685 30.88 -10.30 17.04
C SER A 685 30.70 -11.79 17.31
N GLU A 686 31.51 -12.63 16.66
CA GLU A 686 31.53 -14.08 16.88
C GLU A 686 31.94 -14.42 18.33
N GLN A 687 32.99 -13.77 18.86
CA GLN A 687 33.41 -13.94 20.26
C GLN A 687 32.32 -13.53 21.24
N SER A 688 31.60 -12.44 20.96
CA SER A 688 30.48 -11.96 21.77
C SER A 688 29.31 -12.97 21.73
N LEU A 689 29.01 -13.58 20.58
CA LEU A 689 28.02 -14.67 20.48
C LEU A 689 28.39 -15.88 21.33
N GLN A 690 29.65 -16.32 21.26
CA GLN A 690 30.17 -17.44 22.05
C GLN A 690 30.08 -17.17 23.57
N ARG A 691 30.15 -15.90 23.98
CA ARG A 691 29.99 -15.45 25.37
C ARG A 691 28.54 -15.12 25.76
N LEU A 692 27.58 -15.37 24.87
CA LEU A 692 26.15 -15.05 25.06
C LEU A 692 25.88 -13.54 25.24
N GLN A 693 26.78 -12.68 24.75
CA GLN A 693 26.64 -11.22 24.74
C GLN A 693 25.94 -10.78 23.45
N PHE A 694 24.65 -11.08 23.35
CA PHE A 694 23.88 -10.90 22.11
C PHE A 694 23.77 -9.44 21.65
N HIS A 695 23.65 -8.49 22.58
CA HIS A 695 23.59 -7.07 22.25
C HIS A 695 24.91 -6.56 21.64
N ASP A 696 26.04 -6.88 22.28
CA ASP A 696 27.38 -6.49 21.81
C ASP A 696 27.68 -7.08 20.44
N SER A 697 27.32 -8.36 20.24
CA SER A 697 27.47 -9.02 18.93
C SER A 697 26.68 -8.28 17.84
N ARG A 698 25.41 -7.94 18.09
CA ARG A 698 24.60 -7.21 17.12
C ARG A 698 25.18 -5.83 16.81
N GLN A 699 25.63 -5.07 17.82
CA GLN A 699 26.25 -3.76 17.61
C GLN A 699 27.53 -3.84 16.77
N GLN A 700 28.37 -4.86 17.00
CA GLN A 700 29.59 -5.09 16.23
C GLN A 700 29.28 -5.48 14.78
N SER A 701 28.30 -6.35 14.57
CA SER A 701 27.79 -6.73 13.23
C SER A 701 27.20 -5.53 12.48
N GLU A 702 26.42 -4.69 13.15
CA GLU A 702 25.85 -3.46 12.58
C GLU A 702 26.96 -2.47 12.18
N ALA A 703 27.99 -2.32 13.02
CA ALA A 703 29.15 -1.50 12.68
C ALA A 703 29.90 -2.03 11.45
N ALA A 704 30.04 -3.35 11.31
CA ALA A 704 30.62 -3.99 10.13
C ALA A 704 29.76 -3.74 8.87
N LEU A 705 28.44 -3.95 8.95
CA LEU A 705 27.50 -3.68 7.85
C LEU A 705 27.55 -2.22 7.40
N ARG A 706 27.61 -1.27 8.34
CA ARG A 706 27.76 0.16 8.02
C ARG A 706 29.05 0.47 7.26
N MET A 707 30.17 -0.17 7.64
CA MET A 707 31.43 -0.03 6.90
C MET A 707 31.31 -0.62 5.49
N ILE A 708 30.75 -1.83 5.36
CA ILE A 708 30.55 -2.51 4.08
C ILE A 708 29.69 -1.66 3.13
N ARG A 709 28.56 -1.13 3.60
CA ARG A 709 27.71 -0.22 2.83
C ARG A 709 28.45 1.03 2.36
N SER A 710 29.25 1.62 3.25
CA SER A 710 30.01 2.82 2.92
C SER A 710 30.99 2.58 1.77
N VAL A 711 31.67 1.41 1.78
CA VAL A 711 32.54 0.99 0.67
C VAL A 711 31.73 0.78 -0.62
N GLN A 712 30.63 0.02 -0.56
CA GLN A 712 29.78 -0.23 -1.73
C GLN A 712 29.32 1.07 -2.39
N PHE A 713 28.76 1.97 -1.58
CA PHE A 713 28.23 3.24 -2.07
C PHE A 713 29.30 4.15 -2.64
N GLN A 714 30.46 4.29 -1.98
CA GLN A 714 31.52 5.18 -2.46
C GLN A 714 32.07 4.71 -3.81
N VAL A 715 32.41 3.42 -3.93
CA VAL A 715 32.91 2.84 -5.19
C VAL A 715 31.86 2.94 -6.29
N TRP A 716 30.60 2.65 -5.99
CA TRP A 716 29.49 2.77 -6.93
C TRP A 716 29.26 4.22 -7.37
N HIS A 717 29.17 5.16 -6.43
CA HIS A 717 28.90 6.57 -6.69
C HIS A 717 30.01 7.21 -7.54
N GLU A 718 31.27 6.94 -7.21
CA GLU A 718 32.45 7.38 -7.97
C GLU A 718 32.54 6.73 -9.37
N THR A 719 31.97 5.53 -9.54
CA THR A 719 31.86 4.92 -10.87
C THR A 719 30.80 5.63 -11.72
N VAL A 720 29.62 5.87 -11.14
CA VAL A 720 28.41 6.33 -11.86
C VAL A 720 28.42 7.84 -12.15
N PHE A 721 28.52 8.69 -11.13
CA PHE A 721 28.18 10.11 -11.26
C PHE A 721 29.23 11.02 -11.92
N PRO A 722 30.52 10.65 -12.05
CA PRO A 722 31.41 11.41 -12.92
C PRO A 722 31.04 11.32 -14.41
N ARG A 723 30.13 10.40 -14.78
CA ARG A 723 29.91 9.95 -16.17
C ARG A 723 28.46 9.66 -16.56
N LEU A 724 27.51 9.67 -15.64
CA LEU A 724 26.12 9.39 -15.97
C LEU A 724 25.23 10.37 -15.23
N THR A 725 24.18 10.81 -15.90
CA THR A 725 23.17 11.70 -15.32
C THR A 725 22.30 10.96 -14.29
N THR A 726 22.09 9.66 -14.49
CA THR A 726 21.32 8.81 -13.56
C THR A 726 21.77 7.35 -13.62
N PRO A 727 21.65 6.58 -12.52
CA PRO A 727 22.04 5.16 -12.50
C PRO A 727 21.34 4.27 -13.53
N VAL A 728 20.12 4.62 -13.98
CA VAL A 728 19.38 3.85 -15.01
C VAL A 728 19.85 4.17 -16.44
N SER A 729 20.75 5.14 -16.61
CA SER A 729 21.34 5.46 -17.92
C SER A 729 22.26 4.37 -18.44
N SER A 730 22.73 3.45 -17.60
CA SER A 730 23.47 2.27 -18.04
C SER A 730 22.80 0.98 -17.53
N PRO A 731 22.87 -0.12 -18.30
CA PRO A 731 22.23 -1.38 -17.91
C PRO A 731 22.77 -1.95 -16.59
N TYR A 732 24.04 -1.65 -16.25
CA TYR A 732 24.80 -2.31 -15.20
C TYR A 732 25.17 -1.40 -14.01
N THR A 733 24.56 -0.22 -13.92
CA THR A 733 24.85 0.78 -12.87
C THR A 733 23.75 0.89 -11.81
N ILE A 734 22.76 0.02 -11.88
CA ILE A 734 21.61 0.00 -10.97
C ILE A 734 21.86 -0.77 -9.66
N ALA A 735 22.95 -1.53 -9.56
CA ALA A 735 23.38 -2.25 -8.37
C ALA A 735 24.92 -2.26 -8.26
N PHE A 736 25.45 -2.48 -7.05
CA PHE A 736 26.89 -2.61 -6.83
C PHE A 736 27.46 -3.89 -7.45
N SER A 737 26.72 -5.01 -7.35
CA SER A 737 27.15 -6.31 -7.87
C SER A 737 27.26 -6.37 -9.40
N SER A 738 26.68 -5.41 -10.12
CA SER A 738 26.78 -5.32 -11.58
C SER A 738 27.89 -4.38 -12.07
N LEU A 739 28.66 -3.75 -11.19
CA LEU A 739 29.74 -2.86 -11.61
C LEU A 739 30.82 -3.54 -12.46
N PRO A 740 31.25 -4.79 -12.20
CA PRO A 740 32.20 -5.48 -13.08
C PRO A 740 31.69 -5.58 -14.54
N SER A 741 30.39 -5.81 -14.70
CA SER A 741 29.70 -5.84 -15.99
C SER A 741 29.66 -4.49 -16.68
N HIS A 742 29.51 -3.42 -15.89
CA HIS A 742 29.59 -2.06 -16.40
C HIS A 742 30.97 -1.82 -17.02
N TRP A 743 32.04 -2.13 -16.30
CA TRP A 743 33.41 -1.94 -16.78
C TRP A 743 33.74 -2.82 -17.98
N GLU A 744 33.25 -4.06 -18.01
CA GLU A 744 33.35 -4.91 -19.20
C GLU A 744 32.67 -4.25 -20.41
N MET A 745 31.44 -3.72 -20.25
CA MET A 745 30.73 -3.00 -21.32
C MET A 745 31.49 -1.74 -21.76
N ILE A 746 32.07 -0.98 -20.83
CA ILE A 746 32.89 0.21 -21.15
C ILE A 746 34.15 -0.17 -21.94
N GLU A 747 34.82 -1.27 -21.58
CA GLU A 747 35.98 -1.78 -22.32
C GLU A 747 35.60 -2.17 -23.75
N HIS A 748 34.47 -2.87 -23.93
CA HIS A 748 33.94 -3.23 -25.25
C HIS A 748 33.58 -1.98 -26.07
N LEU A 749 32.99 -0.97 -25.44
CA LEU A 749 32.70 0.33 -26.02
C LEU A 749 33.96 1.04 -26.51
N GLY A 750 35.03 1.05 -25.71
CA GLY A 750 36.30 1.66 -26.07
C GLY A 750 37.00 1.02 -27.29
N ARG A 751 36.58 -0.19 -27.70
CA ARG A 751 37.09 -0.90 -28.90
C ARG A 751 36.18 -0.77 -30.12
N SER A 752 35.08 -0.02 -30.03
CA SER A 752 34.10 0.13 -31.11
C SER A 752 34.46 1.25 -32.07
N ASN A 753 34.10 1.13 -33.36
CA ASN A 753 34.23 2.23 -34.32
C ASN A 753 32.96 3.11 -34.30
N PHE A 754 33.15 4.42 -34.18
CA PHE A 754 32.06 5.40 -34.06
C PHE A 754 31.82 6.22 -35.33
N ASP A 755 32.72 6.18 -36.31
CA ASP A 755 32.70 7.05 -37.49
C ASP A 755 31.58 6.76 -38.50
N THR A 756 30.79 5.69 -38.30
CA THR A 756 29.76 5.21 -39.25
C THR A 756 28.34 5.18 -38.71
N ASN A 757 28.08 5.71 -37.51
CA ASN A 757 26.80 5.49 -36.83
C ASN A 757 25.84 6.66 -37.05
N GLU A 758 24.80 6.45 -37.84
CA GLU A 758 23.72 7.41 -38.09
C GLU A 758 22.57 7.26 -37.08
N ASN A 759 21.77 8.32 -36.90
CA ASN A 759 20.55 8.25 -36.12
C ASN A 759 19.51 7.37 -36.84
N LEU A 760 19.03 6.32 -36.18
CA LEU A 760 18.02 5.41 -36.72
C LEU A 760 16.59 5.95 -36.62
N LEU A 761 16.35 7.01 -35.85
CA LEU A 761 15.01 7.59 -35.70
C LEU A 761 14.69 8.56 -36.85
N PRO A 762 13.72 8.25 -37.72
CA PRO A 762 13.24 9.21 -38.69
C PRO A 762 12.47 10.34 -38.00
N LEU A 763 12.75 11.58 -38.38
CA LEU A 763 12.16 12.80 -37.79
C LEU A 763 12.33 12.90 -36.26
N GLY A 764 13.39 12.30 -35.69
CA GLY A 764 13.70 12.40 -34.26
C GLY A 764 14.07 13.80 -33.78
N ASN A 765 14.50 14.68 -34.69
CA ASN A 765 14.71 16.11 -34.45
C ASN A 765 13.43 16.95 -34.53
N PHE A 766 12.27 16.34 -34.85
CA PHE A 766 10.97 17.02 -34.95
C PHE A 766 10.88 18.20 -35.94
N GLU A 767 11.83 18.32 -36.87
CA GLU A 767 11.88 19.39 -37.88
C GLU A 767 10.90 19.13 -39.03
N THR A 768 9.61 19.36 -38.78
CA THR A 768 8.54 19.31 -39.78
C THR A 768 7.45 20.35 -39.46
N GLU A 769 6.80 20.88 -40.49
CA GLU A 769 5.70 21.83 -40.34
C GLU A 769 4.34 21.12 -40.10
N GLN A 770 4.25 19.81 -40.35
CA GLN A 770 3.00 19.05 -40.31
C GLN A 770 3.09 17.82 -39.42
N THR A 771 2.26 17.76 -38.36
CA THR A 771 2.19 16.59 -37.46
C THR A 771 1.81 15.29 -38.19
N THR A 772 1.16 15.37 -39.36
CA THR A 772 0.87 14.19 -40.20
C THR A 772 2.11 13.50 -40.73
N GLU A 773 3.22 14.22 -40.95
CA GLU A 773 4.48 13.62 -41.40
C GLU A 773 5.11 12.73 -40.31
N LEU A 774 4.95 13.09 -39.04
CA LEU A 774 5.35 12.23 -37.91
C LEU A 774 4.57 10.91 -37.92
N THR A 775 3.25 10.98 -38.10
CA THR A 775 2.42 9.75 -38.17
C THR A 775 2.79 8.89 -39.39
N GLN A 776 3.08 9.51 -40.54
CA GLN A 776 3.56 8.78 -41.73
C GLN A 776 4.93 8.13 -41.52
N ALA A 777 5.81 8.77 -40.73
CA ALA A 777 7.09 8.22 -40.34
C ALA A 777 6.99 7.14 -39.23
N GLY A 778 5.78 6.84 -38.73
CA GLY A 778 5.51 5.77 -37.76
C GLY A 778 5.45 6.21 -36.30
N TRP A 779 5.38 7.52 -36.02
CA TRP A 779 5.16 8.02 -34.66
C TRP A 779 3.69 7.86 -34.26
N GLU A 780 3.46 7.35 -33.05
CA GLU A 780 2.11 7.08 -32.54
C GLU A 780 1.79 7.99 -31.34
N ASN A 781 0.58 8.53 -31.31
CA ASN A 781 0.09 9.39 -30.24
C ASN A 781 -1.18 8.79 -29.64
N PHE A 782 -1.11 8.48 -28.36
CA PHE A 782 -2.23 7.99 -27.56
C PHE A 782 -2.61 9.06 -26.55
N GLN A 783 -3.88 9.46 -26.56
CA GLN A 783 -4.43 10.45 -25.64
C GLN A 783 -5.63 9.86 -24.93
N GLU A 784 -5.57 9.81 -23.61
CA GLU A 784 -6.67 9.35 -22.79
C GLU A 784 -7.65 10.50 -22.51
N ASN A 785 -8.95 10.19 -22.58
CA ASN A 785 -10.00 11.16 -22.27
C ASN A 785 -10.22 11.22 -20.77
N VAL A 786 -9.46 12.08 -20.09
CA VAL A 786 -9.55 12.29 -18.65
C VAL A 786 -10.52 13.46 -18.36
N HIS A 787 -11.56 13.19 -17.57
CA HIS A 787 -12.59 14.19 -17.24
C HIS A 787 -11.97 15.46 -16.64
N GLY A 788 -12.33 16.63 -17.21
CA GLY A 788 -11.83 17.92 -16.76
C GLY A 788 -10.40 18.25 -17.18
N ILE A 789 -9.78 17.45 -18.06
CA ILE A 789 -8.40 17.67 -18.54
C ILE A 789 -8.38 17.72 -20.06
N ARG A 790 -7.68 18.71 -20.60
CA ARG A 790 -7.35 18.80 -22.03
C ARG A 790 -5.90 18.39 -22.22
N SER A 791 -5.68 17.29 -22.90
CA SER A 791 -4.38 16.78 -23.32
C SER A 791 -4.09 17.09 -24.79
N GLY A 792 -2.82 17.16 -25.16
CA GLY A 792 -2.41 17.33 -26.56
C GLY A 792 -0.91 17.12 -26.76
N ALA A 793 -0.57 16.43 -27.85
CA ALA A 793 0.79 16.30 -28.39
C ALA A 793 0.86 17.08 -29.71
N LEU A 794 1.69 18.12 -29.77
CA LEU A 794 1.78 19.07 -30.90
C LEU A 794 3.23 19.47 -31.13
N LEU A 795 3.54 20.01 -32.31
CA LEU A 795 4.83 20.67 -32.55
C LEU A 795 4.77 22.13 -32.09
N THR A 796 5.87 22.63 -31.51
CA THR A 796 6.00 24.01 -31.03
C THR A 796 7.27 24.64 -31.61
N ASP A 797 7.24 25.95 -31.83
CA ASP A 797 8.38 26.78 -32.27
C ASP A 797 9.43 27.06 -31.17
N LYS A 798 9.22 26.48 -29.98
CA LYS A 798 10.12 26.60 -28.84
C LYS A 798 11.07 25.40 -28.83
N ALA A 799 11.98 25.35 -29.78
CA ALA A 799 12.96 24.28 -29.90
C ALA A 799 14.25 24.58 -29.12
N ASN A 800 15.04 23.54 -28.82
CA ASN A 800 16.40 23.68 -28.34
C ASN A 800 17.37 23.85 -29.52
N GLU A 801 17.22 23.01 -30.53
CA GLU A 801 17.93 23.09 -31.81
C GLU A 801 16.91 23.14 -32.95
N GLY A 802 17.22 23.81 -34.06
CA GLY A 802 16.28 23.90 -35.19
C GLY A 802 15.11 24.87 -34.94
N LYS A 803 13.95 24.57 -35.52
CA LYS A 803 12.73 25.38 -35.47
C LYS A 803 11.63 24.76 -34.62
N TYR A 804 11.52 23.44 -34.57
CA TYR A 804 10.37 22.76 -33.97
C TYR A 804 10.79 21.72 -32.93
N ALA A 805 10.01 21.63 -31.85
CA ALA A 805 10.13 20.58 -30.85
C ALA A 805 8.78 19.93 -30.57
N LEU A 806 8.79 18.70 -30.04
CA LEU A 806 7.59 18.01 -29.59
C LEU A 806 7.11 18.59 -28.26
N ARG A 807 5.87 19.07 -28.20
CA ARG A 807 5.19 19.56 -26.99
C ARG A 807 4.10 18.60 -26.55
N LEU A 808 4.20 18.10 -25.31
CA LEU A 808 3.18 17.32 -24.61
C LEU A 808 2.61 18.17 -23.49
N ALA A 809 1.29 18.39 -23.48
CA ALA A 809 0.64 19.24 -22.48
C ALA A 809 -0.68 18.64 -22.01
N ALA A 810 -0.85 18.50 -20.69
CA ALA A 810 -2.10 18.15 -20.04
C ALA A 810 -2.46 19.24 -19.04
N VAL A 811 -3.55 19.97 -19.31
CA VAL A 811 -3.98 21.13 -18.52
C VAL A 811 -5.45 21.01 -18.14
N PRO A 812 -5.91 21.64 -17.04
CA PRO A 812 -7.32 21.69 -16.72
C PRO A 812 -8.14 22.24 -17.89
N ALA A 813 -9.16 21.51 -18.30
CA ALA A 813 -10.20 22.06 -19.16
C ALA A 813 -10.97 23.10 -18.33
N VAL A 814 -11.23 24.28 -18.90
CA VAL A 814 -12.11 25.26 -18.24
C VAL A 814 -13.52 24.69 -18.30
N VAL A 815 -13.92 24.02 -17.23
CA VAL A 815 -15.30 23.56 -17.00
C VAL A 815 -15.77 24.22 -15.70
N ASN A 816 -17.08 24.38 -15.53
CA ASN A 816 -17.75 25.17 -14.49
C ASN A 816 -17.05 25.20 -13.12
N LYS A 817 -17.21 26.30 -12.35
CA LYS A 817 -16.59 26.49 -11.02
C LYS A 817 -16.80 25.33 -10.02
N ASP A 818 -17.79 24.48 -10.25
CA ASP A 818 -18.16 23.36 -9.38
C ASP A 818 -17.49 22.03 -9.77
N ASP A 819 -16.76 21.95 -10.88
CA ASP A 819 -16.06 20.72 -11.28
C ASP A 819 -14.79 20.51 -10.45
N VAL A 820 -14.79 19.43 -9.69
CA VAL A 820 -13.65 19.03 -8.84
C VAL A 820 -12.68 18.19 -9.67
N LEU A 821 -11.51 18.76 -9.99
CA LEU A 821 -10.43 18.01 -10.63
C LEU A 821 -9.99 16.84 -9.74
N PRO A 822 -9.77 15.64 -10.30
CA PRO A 822 -9.27 14.48 -9.56
C PRO A 822 -7.96 14.81 -8.86
N ALA A 823 -7.81 14.49 -7.57
CA ALA A 823 -6.59 14.79 -6.80
C ALA A 823 -5.33 14.20 -7.46
N TYR A 824 -5.48 13.07 -8.16
CA TYR A 824 -4.45 12.36 -8.93
C TYR A 824 -5.07 11.74 -10.19
N LEU A 825 -4.24 11.44 -11.18
CA LEU A 825 -4.67 10.79 -12.41
C LEU A 825 -4.29 9.31 -12.37
N ASP A 826 -5.29 8.43 -12.51
CA ASP A 826 -5.08 6.98 -12.52
C ASP A 826 -4.54 6.46 -13.86
N GLN A 827 -4.68 7.24 -14.92
CA GLN A 827 -4.20 6.93 -16.27
C GLN A 827 -3.41 8.11 -16.83
N ALA A 828 -2.38 7.81 -17.63
CA ALA A 828 -1.55 8.83 -18.24
C ALA A 828 -2.32 9.58 -19.34
N PRO A 829 -2.46 10.91 -19.27
CA PRO A 829 -3.18 11.67 -20.29
C PRO A 829 -2.59 11.57 -21.69
N ILE A 830 -1.27 11.40 -21.81
CA ILE A 830 -0.56 11.37 -23.09
C ILE A 830 0.54 10.32 -23.08
N ARG A 831 0.58 9.48 -24.11
CA ARG A 831 1.72 8.64 -24.47
C ARG A 831 2.07 8.86 -25.94
N PHE A 832 3.34 9.10 -26.22
CA PHE A 832 3.87 9.31 -27.57
C PHE A 832 4.99 8.29 -27.82
N ASN A 833 4.83 7.44 -28.82
CA ASN A 833 5.79 6.39 -29.15
C ASN A 833 6.56 6.73 -30.42
N SER A 834 7.85 6.41 -30.41
CA SER A 834 8.68 6.44 -31.61
C SER A 834 8.28 5.37 -32.63
N PRO A 835 8.74 5.48 -33.88
CA PRO A 835 8.74 4.38 -34.83
C PRO A 835 9.52 3.19 -34.28
N ARG A 836 9.23 2.01 -34.82
CA ARG A 836 9.94 0.76 -34.52
C ARG A 836 11.22 0.65 -35.35
N ILE A 837 12.33 0.34 -34.69
CA ILE A 837 13.65 0.23 -35.31
C ILE A 837 14.17 -1.20 -35.11
N PRO A 838 14.50 -1.95 -36.17
CA PRO A 838 15.04 -3.29 -36.02
C PRO A 838 16.43 -3.24 -35.38
N VAL A 839 16.65 -4.04 -34.34
CA VAL A 839 17.93 -4.18 -33.64
C VAL A 839 18.30 -5.65 -33.47
N GLN A 840 19.61 -5.94 -33.52
CA GLN A 840 20.13 -7.30 -33.48
C GLN A 840 20.56 -7.70 -32.07
N GLU A 841 20.47 -8.99 -31.75
CA GLU A 841 21.03 -9.54 -30.52
C GLU A 841 22.49 -9.11 -30.38
N GLY A 842 22.81 -8.57 -29.21
CA GLY A 842 24.16 -8.14 -28.91
C GLY A 842 24.42 -6.65 -29.17
N GLN A 843 23.61 -6.01 -30.03
CA GLN A 843 23.79 -4.63 -30.45
C GLN A 843 23.60 -3.66 -29.28
N LEU A 844 24.51 -2.68 -29.18
CA LEU A 844 24.44 -1.62 -28.19
C LEU A 844 23.79 -0.39 -28.82
N LEU A 845 22.91 0.28 -28.09
CA LEU A 845 22.21 1.48 -28.52
C LEU A 845 22.57 2.62 -27.58
N TYR A 846 22.95 3.76 -28.15
CA TYR A 846 23.06 5.03 -27.46
C TYR A 846 21.86 5.90 -27.80
N ILE A 847 21.07 6.23 -26.78
CA ILE A 847 19.88 7.06 -26.91
C ILE A 847 20.16 8.40 -26.25
N SER A 848 19.83 9.51 -26.93
CA SER A 848 19.93 10.85 -26.35
C SER A 848 18.86 11.80 -26.87
N GLY A 849 18.65 12.90 -26.17
CA GLY A 849 17.82 14.02 -26.61
C GLY A 849 17.84 15.16 -25.59
N TYR A 850 17.07 16.21 -25.86
CA TYR A 850 16.87 17.33 -24.95
C TYR A 850 15.46 17.33 -24.39
N LEU A 851 15.34 17.72 -23.13
CA LEU A 851 14.09 17.79 -22.40
C LEU A 851 13.97 19.13 -21.70
N ARG A 852 12.79 19.73 -21.79
CA ARG A 852 12.39 20.90 -20.99
C ARG A 852 11.05 20.62 -20.31
N ILE A 853 10.98 20.84 -19.00
CA ILE A 853 9.71 20.81 -18.26
C ILE A 853 9.26 22.26 -18.12
N ALA A 854 8.38 22.71 -19.03
CA ALA A 854 7.93 24.09 -19.09
C ALA A 854 6.89 24.44 -18.01
N ARG A 855 6.17 23.44 -17.49
CA ARG A 855 5.32 23.56 -16.29
C ARG A 855 5.50 22.33 -15.43
N PRO A 856 5.69 22.49 -14.10
CA PRO A 856 5.92 21.37 -13.21
C PRO A 856 4.74 20.40 -13.26
N ILE A 857 5.05 19.10 -13.18
CA ILE A 857 4.07 18.05 -13.37
C ILE A 857 3.42 17.74 -12.03
N GLN A 858 2.11 17.97 -11.96
CA GLN A 858 1.31 17.80 -10.76
C GLN A 858 0.35 16.61 -10.91
N ARG A 859 -0.18 16.14 -9.78
CA ARG A 859 -1.21 15.09 -9.71
C ARG A 859 -0.78 13.78 -10.37
N SER A 860 0.49 13.45 -10.24
CA SER A 860 1.12 12.26 -10.81
C SER A 860 2.19 11.69 -9.88
N ASP A 861 2.26 10.36 -9.87
CA ASP A 861 3.29 9.59 -9.18
C ASP A 861 4.60 9.46 -9.97
N ASP A 862 4.52 9.58 -11.30
CA ASP A 862 5.59 9.21 -12.23
C ASP A 862 6.17 10.39 -13.03
N GLY A 863 5.50 11.54 -12.99
CA GLY A 863 5.87 12.73 -13.72
C GLY A 863 5.84 12.52 -15.22
N PHE A 864 6.87 13.01 -15.89
CA PHE A 864 7.14 12.70 -17.29
C PHE A 864 8.16 11.57 -17.37
N MET A 865 7.84 10.57 -18.16
CA MET A 865 8.60 9.35 -18.30
C MET A 865 9.16 9.21 -19.72
N ILE A 866 10.42 8.81 -19.83
CA ILE A 866 10.99 8.25 -21.06
C ILE A 866 11.46 6.83 -20.76
N TYR A 867 10.98 5.86 -21.54
CA TYR A 867 11.37 4.46 -21.43
C TYR A 867 11.36 3.78 -22.80
N ASP A 868 11.85 2.55 -22.84
CA ASP A 868 11.98 1.77 -24.08
C ASP A 868 11.52 0.33 -23.84
N ASN A 869 11.28 -0.43 -24.92
CA ASN A 869 10.80 -1.80 -24.80
C ASN A 869 11.87 -2.82 -24.37
N LEU A 870 13.17 -2.53 -24.53
CA LEU A 870 14.25 -3.39 -24.03
C LEU A 870 14.37 -3.28 -22.50
N GLY A 871 14.41 -2.05 -21.99
CA GLY A 871 14.49 -1.75 -20.56
C GLY A 871 13.15 -1.88 -19.82
N GLY A 872 12.04 -1.67 -20.51
CA GLY A 872 10.71 -1.54 -19.94
C GLY A 872 10.57 -0.39 -18.93
N GLN A 873 9.43 -0.33 -18.25
CA GLN A 873 9.15 0.71 -17.25
C GLN A 873 10.04 0.68 -15.98
N VAL A 874 10.82 -0.39 -15.82
CA VAL A 874 11.77 -0.52 -14.70
C VAL A 874 13.07 0.27 -14.94
N ARG A 875 13.40 0.60 -16.20
CA ARG A 875 14.57 1.44 -16.57
C ARG A 875 14.17 2.85 -17.03
N THR A 876 12.97 3.29 -16.68
CA THR A 876 12.43 4.60 -17.03
C THR A 876 13.26 5.74 -16.45
N LEU A 877 13.43 6.80 -17.23
CA LEU A 877 13.86 8.12 -16.77
C LEU A 877 12.65 8.95 -16.37
N ARG A 878 12.71 9.66 -15.23
CA ARG A 878 11.58 10.40 -14.64
C ARG A 878 11.95 11.84 -14.36
N TRP A 879 11.05 12.77 -14.67
CA TRP A 879 11.16 14.20 -14.37
C TRP A 879 9.85 14.77 -13.85
N PHE A 880 9.93 15.75 -12.95
CA PHE A 880 8.76 16.33 -12.28
C PHE A 880 8.81 17.85 -12.28
N ASP A 881 9.94 18.39 -11.85
CA ASP A 881 10.10 19.81 -11.58
C ASP A 881 10.40 20.61 -12.86
N GLU A 882 10.03 21.89 -12.82
CA GLU A 882 10.32 22.83 -13.88
C GLU A 882 11.84 22.93 -14.10
N GLN A 883 12.26 22.76 -15.34
CA GLN A 883 13.67 22.83 -15.73
C GLN A 883 13.77 23.30 -17.18
N ASP A 884 14.82 24.06 -17.47
CA ASP A 884 15.14 24.44 -18.85
C ASP A 884 15.73 23.25 -19.62
N TRP A 885 16.01 23.47 -20.91
CA TRP A 885 16.57 22.47 -21.80
C TRP A 885 17.79 21.76 -21.19
N THR A 886 17.60 20.47 -20.91
CA THR A 886 18.61 19.61 -20.31
C THR A 886 18.77 18.38 -21.20
N ARG A 887 20.01 18.06 -21.55
CA ARG A 887 20.32 16.85 -22.31
C ARG A 887 20.16 15.61 -21.42
N PHE A 888 19.51 14.57 -21.94
CA PHE A 888 19.51 13.24 -21.35
C PHE A 888 20.17 12.23 -22.30
N SER A 889 20.73 11.16 -21.73
CA SER A 889 21.24 10.05 -22.51
C SER A 889 21.25 8.75 -21.71
N PHE A 890 21.10 7.63 -22.41
CA PHE A 890 21.17 6.29 -21.83
C PHE A 890 21.57 5.23 -22.85
N LEU A 891 22.08 4.12 -22.34
CA LEU A 891 22.54 2.96 -23.09
C LEU A 891 21.58 1.79 -22.91
N ARG A 892 21.39 1.01 -23.99
CA ARG A 892 20.66 -0.26 -23.99
C ARG A 892 21.41 -1.30 -24.79
N VAL A 893 21.32 -2.56 -24.37
CA VAL A 893 21.84 -3.68 -25.15
C VAL A 893 20.65 -4.55 -25.52
N ALA A 894 20.54 -4.90 -26.80
CA ALA A 894 19.53 -5.84 -27.26
C ALA A 894 19.92 -7.27 -26.86
N ASP A 895 19.01 -7.98 -26.19
CA ASP A 895 19.20 -9.37 -25.72
C ASP A 895 18.72 -10.42 -26.72
N SER A 896 18.00 -10.00 -27.75
CA SER A 896 17.53 -10.80 -28.88
C SER A 896 17.25 -9.88 -30.07
N ASP A 897 17.17 -10.44 -31.28
CA ASP A 897 16.65 -9.73 -32.45
C ASP A 897 15.22 -9.24 -32.17
N THR A 898 14.97 -7.93 -32.27
CA THR A 898 13.66 -7.34 -31.96
C THR A 898 13.50 -5.94 -32.58
N ASP A 899 12.30 -5.40 -32.49
CA ASP A 899 11.98 -4.03 -32.89
C ASP A 899 12.10 -3.10 -31.67
N PHE A 900 13.13 -2.27 -31.62
CA PHE A 900 13.32 -1.24 -30.60
C PHE A 900 12.32 -0.09 -30.73
N GLN A 901 11.75 0.37 -29.62
CA GLN A 901 10.82 1.50 -29.57
C GLN A 901 11.00 2.29 -28.27
N ILE A 902 10.94 3.62 -28.37
CA ILE A 902 10.91 4.56 -27.24
C ILE A 902 9.48 5.03 -27.00
N SER A 903 9.10 5.12 -25.73
CA SER A 903 7.84 5.70 -25.27
C SER A 903 8.11 6.91 -24.37
N MET A 904 7.41 7.99 -24.65
CA MET A 904 7.38 9.22 -23.86
C MET A 904 5.99 9.40 -23.28
N GLU A 905 5.87 9.48 -21.96
CA GLU A 905 4.57 9.44 -21.28
C GLU A 905 4.46 10.57 -20.25
N LEU A 906 3.46 11.44 -20.42
CA LEU A 906 3.10 12.45 -19.45
C LEU A 906 1.96 11.89 -18.60
N THR A 907 2.25 11.57 -17.34
CA THR A 907 1.31 10.87 -16.45
C THR A 907 0.47 11.82 -15.58
N GLY A 908 0.81 13.12 -15.57
CA GLY A 908 0.16 14.14 -14.75
C GLY A 908 -0.22 15.39 -15.53
N MET A 909 -0.69 16.41 -14.83
CA MET A 909 -0.95 17.72 -15.42
C MET A 909 0.34 18.54 -15.46
N GLY A 910 0.75 18.99 -16.64
CA GLY A 910 2.00 19.70 -16.85
C GLY A 910 2.24 20.00 -18.33
N GLU A 911 3.40 20.56 -18.63
CA GLU A 911 3.83 20.84 -20.00
C GLU A 911 5.30 20.48 -20.17
N VAL A 912 5.59 19.69 -21.20
CA VAL A 912 6.91 19.12 -21.48
C VAL A 912 7.25 19.32 -22.96
N HIS A 913 8.48 19.74 -23.24
CA HIS A 913 9.04 19.81 -24.59
C HIS A 913 10.20 18.81 -24.74
N VAL A 914 10.23 18.09 -25.86
CA VAL A 914 11.30 17.14 -26.21
C VAL A 914 11.85 17.50 -27.58
N ASP A 915 13.17 17.45 -27.72
CA ASP A 915 13.86 17.83 -28.95
C ASP A 915 15.10 16.94 -29.22
N ASP A 916 15.53 16.88 -30.48
CA ASP A 916 16.69 16.12 -30.98
C ASP A 916 16.81 14.69 -30.41
N LEU A 917 15.72 13.90 -30.48
CA LEU A 917 15.72 12.51 -30.04
C LEU A 917 16.48 11.64 -31.04
N GLN A 918 17.49 10.94 -30.54
CA GLN A 918 18.40 10.13 -31.35
C GLN A 918 18.55 8.73 -30.78
N VAL A 919 18.64 7.75 -31.68
CA VAL A 919 18.99 6.34 -31.40
C VAL A 919 20.14 5.98 -32.32
N ILE A 920 21.33 5.85 -31.73
CA ILE A 920 22.56 5.59 -32.46
C ILE A 920 23.03 4.16 -32.12
N PRO A 921 23.11 3.25 -33.10
CA PRO A 921 23.61 1.91 -32.90
C PRO A 921 25.13 1.96 -32.77
N ILE A 922 25.68 1.18 -31.86
CA ILE A 922 27.11 0.98 -31.69
C ILE A 922 27.36 -0.51 -31.89
N ASN A 923 28.17 -0.82 -32.91
CA ASN A 923 28.56 -2.19 -33.25
C ASN A 923 29.94 -2.48 -32.66
N PRO A 924 30.04 -3.07 -31.45
CA PRO A 924 31.32 -3.46 -30.91
C PRO A 924 31.96 -4.56 -31.75
N GLN A 925 33.24 -4.41 -32.09
CA GLN A 925 34.00 -5.48 -32.74
C GLN A 925 34.04 -6.70 -31.81
N LYS A 926 33.73 -7.90 -32.32
CA LYS A 926 33.88 -9.14 -31.55
C LYS A 926 35.36 -9.31 -31.16
N PRO A 927 35.69 -9.77 -29.95
CA PRO A 927 37.06 -10.12 -29.61
C PRO A 927 37.53 -11.23 -30.55
N THR A 928 38.57 -10.98 -31.35
CA THR A 928 39.21 -12.01 -32.14
C THR A 928 39.92 -12.96 -31.17
N LEU A 929 39.35 -14.15 -30.92
CA LEU A 929 40.09 -15.28 -30.37
C LEU A 929 41.03 -15.80 -31.46
N GLY A 930 42.08 -15.04 -31.73
CA GLY A 930 43.15 -15.39 -32.65
C GLY A 930 44.39 -15.79 -31.87
N LEU A 931 44.70 -17.08 -31.88
CA LEU A 931 46.09 -17.55 -31.86
C LEU A 931 46.75 -17.05 -33.16
N GLU A 932 47.05 -15.77 -33.24
CA GLU A 932 47.99 -15.27 -34.25
C GLU A 932 49.34 -15.09 -33.57
N GLN A 933 50.33 -15.78 -34.12
CA GLN A 933 51.71 -15.66 -33.73
C GLN A 933 52.09 -14.18 -33.74
N VAL A 934 52.56 -13.70 -32.59
CA VAL A 934 53.17 -12.39 -32.45
C VAL A 934 54.41 -12.39 -33.34
N ASP A 935 54.33 -11.68 -34.46
CA ASP A 935 55.51 -11.28 -35.21
C ASP A 935 56.21 -10.20 -34.37
N GLU A 936 57.38 -10.55 -33.84
CA GLU A 936 58.27 -9.66 -33.10
C GLU A 936 58.82 -8.57 -34.04
N SER A 937 58.08 -7.49 -34.29
CA SER A 937 58.65 -6.19 -34.71
C SER A 937 57.59 -5.11 -34.88
N THR A 938 56.97 -4.67 -33.79
CA THR A 938 56.56 -3.27 -33.67
C THR A 938 56.34 -2.93 -32.20
N GLU A 939 57.35 -2.31 -31.58
CA GLU A 939 57.17 -1.64 -30.30
C GLU A 939 56.14 -0.52 -30.46
N ILE A 940 54.95 -0.69 -29.85
CA ILE A 940 54.06 0.44 -29.51
C ILE A 940 54.27 0.70 -28.01
N PRO A 941 54.73 1.90 -27.60
CA PRO A 941 55.03 2.18 -26.20
C PRO A 941 53.74 2.31 -25.37
N GLY A 942 53.60 1.45 -24.37
CA GLY A 942 53.19 1.82 -23.01
C GLY A 942 51.92 2.68 -22.81
N GLN A 943 50.77 2.29 -23.37
CA GLN A 943 49.48 2.77 -22.86
C GLN A 943 48.66 1.57 -22.39
N ASN A 944 48.49 1.47 -21.07
CA ASN A 944 47.46 0.64 -20.47
C ASN A 944 46.12 0.95 -21.18
N PRO A 945 45.41 -0.01 -21.79
CA PRO A 945 44.12 0.24 -22.47
C PRO A 945 43.06 0.82 -21.52
N LEU A 946 43.32 0.76 -20.21
CA LEU A 946 42.50 1.35 -19.15
C LEU A 946 42.99 2.71 -18.64
N ALA A 947 44.07 3.28 -19.18
CA ALA A 947 44.60 4.58 -18.73
C ALA A 947 43.65 5.75 -19.05
N ARG A 948 42.79 5.61 -20.07
CA ARG A 948 41.74 6.58 -20.45
C ARG A 948 40.53 5.88 -21.11
N PRO A 949 39.74 5.08 -20.36
CA PRO A 949 38.74 4.18 -20.93
C PRO A 949 37.49 4.90 -21.45
N PHE A 950 37.46 6.24 -21.44
CA PHE A 950 36.34 7.09 -21.87
C PHE A 950 36.74 8.09 -22.95
N ARG A 951 37.90 7.87 -23.61
CA ARG A 951 38.32 8.72 -24.74
C ARG A 951 37.31 8.68 -25.89
N TYR A 952 36.60 7.56 -26.07
CA TYR A 952 35.55 7.40 -27.06
C TYR A 952 34.38 8.39 -26.90
N LEU A 953 34.05 8.78 -25.65
CA LEU A 953 33.04 9.83 -25.41
C LEU A 953 33.49 11.18 -25.98
N ASN A 954 34.80 11.41 -26.07
CA ASN A 954 35.40 12.56 -26.75
C ASN A 954 35.63 12.37 -28.26
N GLU A 955 35.50 11.15 -28.76
CA GLU A 955 35.59 10.79 -30.19
C GLU A 955 34.21 10.73 -30.86
N LEU A 956 33.12 10.71 -30.08
CA LEU A 956 31.79 11.06 -30.57
C LEU A 956 31.84 12.45 -31.25
N PRO A 957 31.16 12.66 -32.39
CA PRO A 957 31.13 13.94 -33.09
C PRO A 957 30.91 15.10 -32.12
N LYS A 958 31.54 16.26 -32.33
CA LYS A 958 31.54 17.41 -31.38
C LYS A 958 30.15 17.82 -30.83
N LYS A 959 29.06 17.47 -31.52
CA LYS A 959 27.65 17.72 -31.12
C LYS A 959 27.04 16.63 -30.19
N LEU A 960 27.75 15.53 -29.94
CA LEU A 960 27.26 14.30 -29.30
C LEU A 960 28.01 13.93 -28.01
N ASN A 961 28.92 14.77 -27.51
CA ASN A 961 29.75 14.47 -26.33
C ASN A 961 29.25 15.19 -25.06
N PRO A 962 28.63 14.47 -24.10
CA PRO A 962 28.14 15.06 -22.85
C PRO A 962 29.20 15.18 -21.73
N PHE A 963 30.49 14.89 -21.98
CA PHE A 963 31.54 14.79 -20.96
C PHE A 963 32.69 15.79 -21.10
N ARG A 964 32.64 16.66 -22.11
CA ARG A 964 33.55 17.80 -22.21
C ARG A 964 33.02 18.93 -21.33
N LYS A 965 33.79 19.36 -20.32
CA LYS A 965 33.55 20.67 -19.69
C LYS A 965 33.55 21.72 -20.81
N ARG A 966 32.57 22.64 -20.81
CA ARG A 966 32.73 23.93 -21.50
C ARG A 966 33.93 24.61 -20.85
N GLU A 967 35.10 24.53 -21.47
CA GLU A 967 36.26 25.37 -21.12
C GLU A 967 36.21 26.73 -21.84
N ASP A 968 35.16 27.00 -22.62
CA ASP A 968 35.02 28.23 -23.43
C ASP A 968 33.95 29.20 -22.87
N GLU A 969 33.94 29.42 -21.55
CA GLU A 969 33.31 30.59 -20.90
C GLU A 969 34.31 31.24 -19.93
N VAL A 970 35.55 31.44 -20.40
CA VAL A 970 36.45 32.51 -19.94
C VAL A 970 37.16 33.06 -21.18
N GLU A 971 36.41 33.83 -21.97
CA GLU A 971 36.91 35.02 -22.67
C GLU A 971 35.80 36.08 -22.74
#